data_AF-A0A9Q7UNR4-F1
#
_entry.id   AF-A0A9Q7UNR4-F1
#
_cell.length_a   1.000
_cell.length_b   1.000
_cell.length_c   1.000
_cell.angle_alpha   90.00
_cell.angle_beta   90.00
_cell.angle_gamma   90.00
#
_symmetry.space_group_name_H-M   'P 1'
#
loop_
_entity.id
_entity.type
_entity.pdbx_description
1 polymer ?
#
loop_
_entity_poly.entity_id
_entity_poly.type
_entity_poly.pdbx_seq_one_letter_code
_entity_poly.pdbx_strand_id
1 'polypeptide(L)'
;MSSEAADVPVKQEEEGTPIQTPELPDSTTAEVAQDNNAEAEADADADADGEADAEGGNEANNSAANVKTETAEPPTKSVRIEEPSSAQQQEQASNAWDNQEQQHFTPTTYSDPRHPPQPLKDMTVEQRRQLFEERIRMEPRDGEAWLTLIEEAQSRQDMEATRALYDRFFKVFPNQGRQWLAYLELELAHSNFAQVEAIFTRCLRTTPSVELWKFYLSYTRRVNPLPPATGAEEDGPREQARRVLEGAYEFALRFIGNDKDSGSIWTDYIALIKEREARGGWKEGQKMDDLRRVYQRAVSVPLINIETIWKDYDAYENGLNKLTAKKFLAERSPAYMTARRVLKDLKAYTDHLAKPLLPRVPVWTSSAVPGDAGEDESQWQRERQQVEAWTEYLKWEESNPLLLEDHATLQARITSAYRKATMYLRFYPEVWYLASRYLISTSRQDEAATWLKNAMEACTGSFLLHFAYVELAEARKATTDCAGVFDGLINQVHTKIDARQAKLQQDLKNLDTEAEMAKAQAASRRANEGDGDVDVDGEERERERKAEEQLQARKQALQRQANPEIEGLKEATALVWIKYMHFLRRTEGIRPARGVFSRARKSPHCTWQIFEASALMEYHCSKDPVVATKVFELALKTFGNDEAFVVRYLDFLISINDDSNARALFERVIGTFSPDRARPIWDRWSKYEYNFGDTVAIQKLESRLAETYPDEPAIKRFAARSSYMDLDLVGLRDLGLQAAVAGASAADRAVEAAKDHAAGSLISSTTADEGPRRKTMQEMKRLAAESNAEDTCGNWARPGGAAIAPPTKRFKRDSASPAPGAGGFGQQVQAGGVRDAYQEFPEAVLVFMEMLPSAHLFDGPVFKADDILDCIRSANVPQAGSARGAGGFGGAGRGRYR
;
A
#
# COMPACT_ATOMS: atom_id res chain seq x y z
N MET A 1 8.09 6.45 51.70
CA MET A 1 8.28 6.99 53.06
C MET A 1 9.73 6.74 53.45
N SER A 2 10.47 7.78 53.87
CA SER A 2 11.74 7.81 54.66
C SER A 2 12.87 6.81 54.34
N SER A 3 14.16 7.14 54.34
CA SER A 3 14.96 8.37 54.58
C SER A 3 16.40 8.04 54.08
N GLU A 4 17.22 8.88 53.44
CA GLU A 4 17.62 10.30 53.64
C GLU A 4 18.83 10.51 54.59
N ALA A 5 19.76 11.39 54.19
CA ALA A 5 21.02 11.82 54.84
C ALA A 5 22.15 10.76 55.01
N ALA A 6 23.46 11.07 55.01
CA ALA A 6 24.31 12.21 54.57
C ALA A 6 25.77 11.63 54.49
N ASP A 7 26.77 12.08 53.71
CA ASP A 7 27.26 13.39 53.23
C ASP A 7 28.01 14.28 54.24
N VAL A 8 29.37 14.25 54.19
CA VAL A 8 30.33 15.24 54.73
C VAL A 8 31.67 15.15 53.93
N PRO A 9 32.31 16.26 53.51
CA PRO A 9 33.58 16.31 52.73
C PRO A 9 34.81 16.74 53.57
N VAL A 10 35.93 17.23 52.95
CA VAL A 10 36.76 18.43 53.34
C VAL A 10 38.22 18.44 52.76
N LYS A 11 38.66 19.61 52.24
CA LYS A 11 40.05 20.13 51.89
C LYS A 11 40.83 19.50 50.71
N GLN A 12 41.58 20.23 49.84
CA GLN A 12 42.52 21.40 49.93
C GLN A 12 43.88 21.03 50.59
N GLU A 13 45.04 21.73 50.46
CA GLU A 13 45.54 23.00 49.86
C GLU A 13 46.98 22.71 49.24
N GLU A 14 47.70 23.44 48.35
CA GLU A 14 47.46 24.37 47.20
C GLU A 14 48.78 24.57 46.36
N GLU A 15 49.15 25.78 45.84
CA GLU A 15 50.39 26.20 45.06
C GLU A 15 50.60 25.68 43.60
N GLY A 16 51.05 26.43 42.57
CA GLY A 16 51.27 27.88 42.29
C GLY A 16 52.18 28.11 41.03
N THR A 17 51.76 28.62 39.86
CA THR A 17 51.59 30.04 39.38
C THR A 17 52.85 30.94 39.33
N PRO A 18 52.94 32.03 38.52
CA PRO A 18 52.40 32.38 37.17
C PRO A 18 53.41 33.17 36.25
N ILE A 19 53.00 33.59 35.04
CA ILE A 19 53.57 34.75 34.26
C ILE A 19 52.42 35.54 33.58
N GLN A 20 52.58 36.86 33.33
CA GLN A 20 51.51 37.81 32.95
C GLN A 20 51.76 38.60 31.63
N THR A 21 50.73 39.38 31.23
CA THR A 21 50.65 40.45 30.22
C THR A 21 51.40 41.75 30.64
N PRO A 22 51.60 42.76 29.75
CA PRO A 22 50.61 43.83 29.44
C PRO A 22 50.65 44.27 27.92
N GLU A 23 50.23 45.43 27.37
CA GLU A 23 49.68 46.75 27.82
C GLU A 23 48.83 47.42 26.66
N LEU A 24 48.62 48.74 26.68
CA LEU A 24 47.96 49.68 25.72
C LEU A 24 48.78 51.04 25.73
N PRO A 25 48.47 52.22 25.07
CA PRO A 25 47.14 52.84 24.78
C PRO A 25 46.99 53.83 23.55
N ASP A 26 45.78 54.43 23.40
CA ASP A 26 45.38 55.84 23.06
C ASP A 26 46.00 56.68 21.88
N SER A 27 45.33 57.67 21.23
CA SER A 27 43.93 58.20 21.26
C SER A 27 43.62 59.28 20.17
N THR A 28 42.36 59.40 19.67
CA THR A 28 41.69 60.58 19.02
C THR A 28 42.28 61.16 17.69
N THR A 29 41.63 61.95 16.81
CA THR A 29 40.35 62.74 16.70
C THR A 29 39.68 62.53 15.29
N ALA A 30 38.34 62.64 15.09
CA ALA A 30 37.53 63.78 14.54
C ALA A 30 37.98 64.38 13.16
N GLU A 31 37.15 64.89 12.22
CA GLU A 31 35.70 65.25 12.17
C GLU A 31 35.22 65.57 10.70
N VAL A 32 33.91 65.90 10.51
CA VAL A 32 33.32 66.80 9.46
C VAL A 32 33.02 66.34 7.99
N ALA A 33 31.81 66.73 7.50
CA ALA A 33 31.33 67.00 6.11
C ALA A 33 31.15 65.88 5.05
N GLN A 34 30.35 66.08 3.97
CA GLN A 34 28.99 66.66 3.83
C GLN A 34 28.41 66.37 2.41
N ASP A 35 27.23 66.92 2.09
CA ASP A 35 26.45 66.74 0.86
C ASP A 35 27.16 67.12 -0.46
N ASN A 36 26.80 66.40 -1.54
CA ASN A 36 26.35 66.94 -2.85
C ASN A 36 25.82 65.75 -3.69
N ASN A 37 24.57 65.67 -4.17
CA ASN A 37 23.72 66.62 -4.91
C ASN A 37 24.01 66.65 -6.43
N ALA A 38 23.17 65.99 -7.23
CA ALA A 38 22.87 66.30 -8.63
C ALA A 38 21.64 65.48 -9.11
N GLU A 39 20.61 66.16 -9.60
CA GLU A 39 19.45 65.57 -10.30
C GLU A 39 19.62 65.74 -11.82
N ALA A 40 19.20 64.76 -12.62
CA ALA A 40 18.63 64.91 -13.98
C ALA A 40 18.04 63.54 -14.41
N GLU A 41 16.81 63.37 -14.90
CA GLU A 41 15.90 64.12 -15.78
C GLU A 41 16.07 63.90 -17.30
N ALA A 42 14.90 63.85 -17.95
CA ALA A 42 14.61 63.95 -19.38
C ALA A 42 15.14 62.87 -20.38
N ASP A 43 14.17 62.07 -20.82
CA ASP A 43 13.95 61.52 -22.16
C ASP A 43 14.50 62.34 -23.36
N ALA A 44 14.85 61.63 -24.44
CA ALA A 44 14.79 62.15 -25.81
C ALA A 44 14.61 61.00 -26.83
N ASP A 45 13.51 61.03 -27.58
CA ASP A 45 13.21 60.12 -28.71
C ASP A 45 13.66 60.71 -30.05
N ALA A 46 13.85 59.83 -31.05
CA ALA A 46 13.89 60.14 -32.50
C ALA A 46 15.10 60.98 -33.03
N ASP A 47 15.45 61.00 -34.32
CA ASP A 47 14.81 60.40 -35.52
C ASP A 47 15.82 60.16 -36.68
N ALA A 48 15.36 59.46 -37.74
CA ALA A 48 15.78 59.51 -39.15
C ALA A 48 17.22 59.16 -39.66
N ASP A 49 17.25 58.25 -40.65
CA ASP A 49 17.97 58.23 -41.97
C ASP A 49 19.50 58.52 -42.10
N GLY A 50 20.26 57.96 -43.05
CA GLY A 50 19.98 56.97 -44.13
C GLY A 50 21.11 56.91 -45.19
N GLU A 51 21.14 55.86 -46.04
CA GLU A 51 22.03 55.66 -47.25
C GLU A 51 23.56 55.56 -46.99
N ALA A 52 24.45 54.91 -47.76
CA ALA A 52 24.47 53.85 -48.81
C ALA A 52 25.88 53.15 -48.70
N ASP A 53 26.39 52.15 -49.44
CA ASP A 53 26.12 51.39 -50.69
C ASP A 53 26.31 49.85 -50.39
N ALA A 54 26.11 48.80 -51.21
CA ALA A 54 26.40 48.44 -52.61
C ALA A 54 27.92 48.30 -52.96
N GLU A 55 28.46 47.32 -53.71
CA GLU A 55 28.06 46.04 -54.34
C GLU A 55 29.38 45.22 -54.55
N GLY A 56 29.49 43.95 -54.94
CA GLY A 56 28.64 42.82 -55.33
C GLY A 56 29.52 41.52 -55.31
N GLY A 57 29.20 40.34 -55.84
CA GLY A 57 28.07 39.87 -56.64
C GLY A 57 28.52 39.18 -57.95
N ASN A 58 28.41 37.84 -58.06
CA ASN A 58 28.12 37.16 -59.34
C ASN A 58 27.74 35.66 -59.18
N GLU A 59 27.24 35.04 -60.26
CA GLU A 59 26.43 33.82 -60.23
C GLU A 59 27.08 32.54 -60.82
N ALA A 60 26.51 31.40 -60.38
CA ALA A 60 26.11 30.21 -61.14
C ALA A 60 26.90 29.65 -62.37
N ASN A 61 27.09 28.32 -62.28
CA ASN A 61 26.86 27.30 -63.33
C ASN A 61 27.91 26.93 -64.42
N ASN A 62 28.30 25.65 -64.34
CA ASN A 62 28.23 24.63 -65.42
C ASN A 62 29.45 24.29 -66.32
N SER A 63 29.51 22.99 -66.65
CA SER A 63 30.14 22.34 -67.82
C SER A 63 31.67 22.15 -67.96
N ALA A 64 32.09 20.90 -67.65
CA ALA A 64 32.65 19.91 -68.61
C ALA A 64 34.17 19.82 -68.93
N ALA A 65 34.52 18.65 -69.51
CA ALA A 65 35.82 18.13 -69.97
C ALA A 65 36.89 17.81 -68.88
N ASN A 66 37.24 16.55 -68.57
CA ASN A 66 37.82 15.43 -69.38
C ASN A 66 39.29 15.70 -69.76
N VAL A 67 40.27 14.95 -69.23
CA VAL A 67 40.76 13.63 -69.72
C VAL A 67 41.57 12.90 -68.62
N LYS A 68 41.83 11.57 -68.60
CA LYS A 68 41.06 10.31 -68.83
C LYS A 68 42.07 9.13 -68.99
N THR A 69 42.01 8.10 -68.13
CA THR A 69 42.60 6.75 -68.33
C THR A 69 41.92 5.80 -67.31
N GLU A 70 41.05 4.87 -67.73
CA GLU A 70 41.33 3.46 -68.12
C GLU A 70 41.61 2.55 -66.90
N THR A 71 40.98 1.38 -66.69
CA THR A 71 40.03 0.48 -67.42
C THR A 71 39.23 -0.33 -66.35
N ALA A 72 38.21 -1.18 -66.53
CA ALA A 72 37.12 -1.43 -67.50
C ALA A 72 36.26 -2.63 -66.97
N GLU A 73 35.05 -2.35 -66.47
CA GLU A 73 33.73 -3.04 -66.64
C GLU A 73 33.54 -4.42 -67.36
N PRO A 74 32.34 -5.07 -67.35
CA PRO A 74 31.25 -5.27 -66.33
C PRO A 74 30.63 -6.73 -66.47
N PRO A 75 29.30 -7.07 -66.46
CA PRO A 75 28.06 -6.55 -65.80
C PRO A 75 27.09 -7.59 -65.12
N THR A 76 26.32 -7.13 -64.12
CA THR A 76 24.88 -7.37 -63.74
C THR A 76 24.09 -8.73 -63.80
N LYS A 77 23.30 -8.95 -62.72
CA LYS A 77 21.86 -9.39 -62.62
C LYS A 77 21.39 -10.88 -62.60
N SER A 78 21.16 -11.38 -61.37
CA SER A 78 19.84 -11.77 -60.77
C SER A 78 19.12 -13.13 -60.99
N VAL A 79 18.38 -13.56 -59.94
CA VAL A 79 17.20 -14.49 -59.85
C VAL A 79 17.40 -16.00 -59.52
N ARG A 80 17.07 -16.37 -58.26
CA ARG A 80 16.21 -17.51 -57.75
C ARG A 80 16.32 -18.94 -58.35
N ILE A 81 16.45 -19.98 -57.48
CA ILE A 81 15.54 -21.17 -57.32
C ILE A 81 16.14 -22.26 -56.38
N GLU A 82 15.26 -22.77 -55.49
CA GLU A 82 15.13 -24.04 -54.72
C GLU A 82 16.29 -25.01 -54.33
N GLU A 83 16.07 -25.61 -53.14
CA GLU A 83 16.57 -26.88 -52.54
C GLU A 83 16.32 -28.14 -53.44
N PRO A 84 16.94 -29.34 -53.24
CA PRO A 84 16.75 -30.16 -52.01
C PRO A 84 17.80 -31.26 -51.64
N SER A 85 17.51 -31.99 -50.54
CA SER A 85 17.87 -33.42 -50.29
C SER A 85 19.36 -33.77 -49.97
N SER A 86 19.72 -34.79 -49.15
CA SER A 86 19.02 -35.61 -48.13
C SER A 86 20.00 -36.55 -47.40
N ALA A 87 19.60 -37.05 -46.21
CA ALA A 87 20.21 -38.16 -45.45
C ALA A 87 21.59 -37.85 -44.79
N GLN A 88 22.05 -38.57 -43.75
CA GLN A 88 21.57 -39.84 -43.17
C GLN A 88 21.81 -39.90 -41.64
N GLN A 89 21.09 -40.77 -40.93
CA GLN A 89 21.33 -41.15 -39.51
C GLN A 89 22.46 -42.21 -39.49
N GLN A 90 23.32 -42.42 -38.48
CA GLN A 90 23.16 -42.80 -37.06
C GLN A 90 24.55 -42.55 -36.36
N GLU A 91 24.77 -42.56 -35.04
CA GLU A 91 24.62 -43.69 -34.10
C GLU A 91 24.74 -43.28 -32.61
N GLN A 92 24.22 -44.16 -31.74
CA GLN A 92 24.60 -44.48 -30.35
C GLN A 92 24.64 -43.38 -29.26
N ALA A 93 23.95 -43.67 -28.14
CA ALA A 93 23.93 -42.88 -26.93
C ALA A 93 24.83 -43.48 -25.83
N SER A 94 25.64 -42.63 -25.20
CA SER A 94 26.25 -42.87 -23.89
C SER A 94 26.39 -41.52 -23.16
N ASN A 95 26.56 -41.56 -21.83
CA ASN A 95 26.72 -40.37 -20.96
C ASN A 95 25.46 -39.50 -20.81
N ALA A 96 24.41 -40.07 -20.21
CA ALA A 96 23.59 -39.29 -19.29
C ALA A 96 24.37 -39.10 -17.97
N TRP A 97 24.01 -38.07 -17.18
CA TRP A 97 24.66 -37.67 -15.91
C TRP A 97 25.99 -36.90 -16.07
N ASP A 98 25.98 -35.76 -16.76
CA ASP A 98 26.71 -34.54 -16.34
C ASP A 98 26.30 -33.33 -17.19
N ASN A 99 25.21 -32.65 -16.82
CA ASN A 99 24.93 -31.27 -17.25
C ASN A 99 23.77 -30.62 -16.47
N GLN A 100 24.08 -29.91 -15.37
CA GLN A 100 23.12 -29.06 -14.64
C GLN A 100 23.73 -27.72 -14.19
N GLU A 101 24.59 -27.09 -15.01
CA GLU A 101 25.04 -25.70 -14.75
C GLU A 101 25.42 -24.93 -16.02
N GLN A 102 24.49 -24.86 -16.98
CA GLN A 102 24.59 -23.96 -18.15
C GLN A 102 23.22 -23.69 -18.81
N GLN A 103 22.39 -22.86 -18.17
CA GLN A 103 21.25 -22.24 -18.86
C GLN A 103 21.72 -20.95 -19.53
N HIS A 104 21.86 -20.97 -20.86
CA HIS A 104 22.02 -19.75 -21.65
C HIS A 104 20.75 -18.90 -21.51
N PHE A 105 20.91 -17.66 -21.03
CA PHE A 105 19.81 -16.71 -20.94
C PHE A 105 19.31 -16.32 -22.33
N THR A 106 18.07 -16.67 -22.66
CA THR A 106 17.29 -15.91 -23.63
C THR A 106 16.70 -14.69 -22.90
N PRO A 107 16.99 -13.45 -23.33
CA PRO A 107 16.42 -12.26 -22.68
C PRO A 107 14.93 -12.18 -23.02
N THR A 108 14.07 -12.59 -22.09
CA THR A 108 12.63 -12.37 -22.19
C THR A 108 12.34 -10.89 -21.91
N THR A 109 12.28 -10.09 -22.98
CA THR A 109 12.01 -8.66 -22.91
C THR A 109 10.58 -8.41 -22.44
N TYR A 110 10.40 -8.02 -21.18
CA TYR A 110 9.16 -7.40 -20.70
C TYR A 110 9.25 -5.89 -20.94
N SER A 111 8.43 -5.39 -21.85
CA SER A 111 8.33 -3.96 -22.21
C SER A 111 7.23 -3.26 -21.42
N ASP A 112 7.54 -2.09 -20.84
CA ASP A 112 6.53 -1.11 -20.43
C ASP A 112 5.72 -0.69 -21.68
N PRO A 113 4.37 -0.79 -21.69
CA PRO A 113 3.56 -0.48 -22.87
C PRO A 113 3.70 0.97 -23.38
N ARG A 114 4.19 1.89 -22.53
CA ARG A 114 4.12 3.34 -22.76
C ARG A 114 5.31 3.91 -23.53
N HIS A 115 6.24 3.06 -23.96
CA HIS A 115 7.24 3.40 -24.99
C HIS A 115 7.23 2.37 -26.13
N PRO A 116 7.12 2.80 -27.40
CA PRO A 116 7.35 1.89 -28.52
C PRO A 116 8.81 1.39 -28.48
N PRO A 117 9.08 0.12 -28.86
CA PRO A 117 10.42 -0.45 -28.80
C PRO A 117 11.33 0.22 -29.84
N GLN A 118 12.04 1.27 -29.42
CA GLN A 118 13.06 1.92 -30.22
C GLN A 118 14.17 0.90 -30.58
N PRO A 119 14.68 0.87 -31.82
CA PRO A 119 15.62 -0.14 -32.27
C PRO A 119 17.03 0.08 -31.67
N LEU A 120 17.25 -0.46 -30.46
CA LEU A 120 18.51 -0.41 -29.70
C LEU A 120 19.74 -1.00 -30.40
N LYS A 121 19.56 -1.58 -31.60
CA LYS A 121 20.65 -2.09 -32.47
C LYS A 121 21.31 -1.00 -33.32
N ASP A 122 20.57 0.03 -33.73
CA ASP A 122 21.05 1.01 -34.71
C ASP A 122 21.46 2.36 -34.08
N MET A 123 21.30 2.48 -32.76
CA MET A 123 21.59 3.68 -31.98
C MET A 123 23.02 3.68 -31.43
N THR A 124 23.72 4.83 -31.46
CA THR A 124 25.13 4.89 -31.05
C THR A 124 25.30 4.63 -29.55
N VAL A 125 26.50 4.19 -29.15
CA VAL A 125 26.85 3.95 -27.74
C VAL A 125 26.53 5.17 -26.88
N GLU A 126 26.84 6.37 -27.37
CA GLU A 126 26.64 7.63 -26.64
C GLU A 126 25.15 8.01 -26.53
N GLN A 127 24.36 7.74 -27.56
CA GLN A 127 22.91 7.91 -27.53
C GLN A 127 22.23 6.89 -26.59
N ARG A 128 22.72 5.64 -26.52
CA ARG A 128 22.24 4.65 -25.54
C ARG A 128 22.58 5.06 -24.11
N ARG A 129 23.82 5.52 -23.86
CA ARG A 129 24.20 6.10 -22.57
C ARG A 129 23.29 7.27 -22.18
N GLN A 130 23.03 8.21 -23.11
CA GLN A 130 22.13 9.34 -22.86
C GLN A 130 20.72 8.87 -22.50
N LEU A 131 20.13 7.92 -23.24
CA LEU A 131 18.81 7.38 -22.94
C LEU A 131 18.74 6.66 -21.58
N PHE A 132 19.77 5.90 -21.19
CA PHE A 132 19.80 5.25 -19.87
C PHE A 132 20.06 6.24 -18.73
N GLU A 133 20.90 7.26 -18.94
CA GLU A 133 21.12 8.36 -17.98
C GLU A 133 19.84 9.21 -17.81
N GLU A 134 19.08 9.44 -18.88
CA GLU A 134 17.76 10.10 -18.83
C GLU A 134 16.70 9.23 -18.12
N ARG A 135 16.65 7.91 -18.38
CA ARG A 135 15.81 6.97 -17.60
C ARG A 135 16.14 7.03 -16.12
N ILE A 136 17.42 7.01 -15.75
CA ILE A 136 17.89 7.15 -14.37
C ILE A 136 17.58 8.54 -13.79
N ARG A 137 17.55 9.60 -14.60
CA ARG A 137 17.15 10.95 -14.15
C ARG A 137 15.65 11.05 -13.87
N MET A 138 14.82 10.36 -14.64
CA MET A 138 13.37 10.33 -14.48
C MET A 138 12.91 9.37 -13.38
N GLU A 139 13.52 8.18 -13.31
CA GLU A 139 13.27 7.19 -12.27
C GLU A 139 14.61 6.59 -11.76
N PRO A 140 15.22 7.17 -10.72
CA PRO A 140 16.48 6.69 -10.16
C PRO A 140 16.44 5.25 -9.65
N ARG A 141 15.25 4.65 -9.49
CA ARG A 141 15.03 3.27 -9.02
C ARG A 141 14.92 2.25 -10.17
N ASP A 142 15.08 2.66 -11.42
CA ASP A 142 15.14 1.77 -12.60
C ASP A 142 16.42 0.91 -12.58
N GLY A 143 16.32 -0.24 -11.91
CA GLY A 143 17.44 -1.17 -11.78
C GLY A 143 17.96 -1.73 -13.11
N GLU A 144 17.14 -1.79 -14.16
CA GLU A 144 17.57 -2.36 -15.45
C GLU A 144 18.45 -1.35 -16.22
N ALA A 145 18.08 -0.06 -16.23
CA ALA A 145 18.91 1.00 -16.79
C ALA A 145 20.27 1.16 -16.07
N TRP A 146 20.31 0.92 -14.75
CA TRP A 146 21.58 0.90 -14.01
C TRP A 146 22.49 -0.26 -14.44
N LEU A 147 21.94 -1.48 -14.63
CA LEU A 147 22.74 -2.64 -15.02
C LEU A 147 23.33 -2.47 -16.43
N THR A 148 22.51 -2.06 -17.42
CA THR A 148 23.01 -1.85 -18.79
C THR A 148 24.05 -0.74 -18.85
N LEU A 149 23.91 0.32 -18.05
CA LEU A 149 24.90 1.41 -17.97
C LEU A 149 26.21 0.95 -17.28
N ILE A 150 26.14 0.05 -16.29
CA ILE A 150 27.33 -0.55 -15.66
C ILE A 150 28.04 -1.50 -16.62
N GLU A 151 27.31 -2.33 -17.36
CA GLU A 151 27.86 -3.21 -18.40
C GLU A 151 28.54 -2.39 -19.52
N GLU A 152 27.92 -1.30 -19.97
CA GLU A 152 28.54 -0.40 -20.95
C GLU A 152 29.81 0.28 -20.41
N ALA A 153 29.81 0.74 -19.14
CA ALA A 153 30.99 1.35 -18.51
C ALA A 153 32.15 0.34 -18.37
N GLN A 154 31.86 -0.90 -17.96
CA GLN A 154 32.85 -1.98 -17.91
C GLN A 154 33.43 -2.28 -19.30
N SER A 155 32.59 -2.29 -20.35
CA SER A 155 33.06 -2.54 -21.73
C SER A 155 34.05 -1.48 -22.24
N ARG A 156 33.98 -0.25 -21.70
CA ARG A 156 34.90 0.86 -22.01
C ARG A 156 36.22 0.84 -21.23
N GLN A 157 36.35 -0.02 -20.21
CA GLN A 157 37.53 -0.12 -19.31
C GLN A 157 37.91 1.18 -18.58
N ASP A 158 37.02 2.18 -18.52
CA ASP A 158 37.21 3.40 -17.74
C ASP A 158 36.93 3.11 -16.26
N MET A 159 37.99 2.84 -15.50
CA MET A 159 37.89 2.50 -14.08
C MET A 159 37.40 3.67 -13.21
N GLU A 160 37.69 4.94 -13.56
CA GLU A 160 37.28 6.07 -12.72
C GLU A 160 35.80 6.41 -12.94
N ALA A 161 35.33 6.40 -14.19
CA ALA A 161 33.90 6.51 -14.48
C ALA A 161 33.12 5.30 -13.93
N THR A 162 33.66 4.08 -14.01
CA THR A 162 33.01 2.88 -13.48
C THR A 162 32.90 2.91 -11.95
N ARG A 163 33.93 3.38 -11.23
CA ARG A 163 33.87 3.65 -9.78
C ARG A 163 32.81 4.67 -9.44
N ALA A 164 32.80 5.83 -10.10
CA ALA A 164 31.82 6.88 -9.87
C ALA A 164 30.38 6.40 -10.17
N LEU A 165 30.20 5.54 -11.17
CA LEU A 165 28.92 4.92 -11.51
C LEU A 165 28.45 3.93 -10.44
N TYR A 166 29.33 3.03 -9.97
CA TYR A 166 29.04 2.17 -8.83
C TYR A 166 28.70 2.98 -7.57
N ASP A 167 29.40 4.10 -7.32
CA ASP A 167 29.12 4.98 -6.18
C ASP A 167 27.78 5.71 -6.27
N ARG A 168 27.28 5.98 -7.49
CA ARG A 168 25.90 6.43 -7.70
C ARG A 168 24.90 5.28 -7.48
N PHE A 169 25.17 4.11 -8.06
CA PHE A 169 24.32 2.92 -7.94
C PHE A 169 24.11 2.49 -6.48
N PHE A 170 25.18 2.36 -5.69
CA PHE A 170 25.10 1.94 -4.28
C PHE A 170 24.49 2.99 -3.33
N LYS A 171 24.21 4.22 -3.78
CA LYS A 171 23.35 5.16 -3.03
C LYS A 171 21.87 4.80 -3.15
N VAL A 172 21.46 4.19 -4.27
CA VAL A 172 20.08 3.70 -4.47
C VAL A 172 19.92 2.25 -4.00
N PHE A 173 20.92 1.40 -4.30
CA PHE A 173 20.91 -0.04 -4.03
C PHE A 173 22.01 -0.50 -3.05
N PRO A 174 22.09 0.06 -1.81
CA PRO A 174 23.22 -0.17 -0.89
C PRO A 174 23.38 -1.63 -0.42
N ASN A 175 22.31 -2.43 -0.44
CA ASN A 175 22.29 -3.80 0.08
C ASN A 175 22.52 -4.87 -1.00
N GLN A 176 22.97 -4.49 -2.20
CA GLN A 176 22.97 -5.39 -3.36
C GLN A 176 24.20 -6.30 -3.42
N GLY A 177 24.12 -7.46 -2.77
CA GLY A 177 25.25 -8.39 -2.61
C GLY A 177 25.95 -8.83 -3.90
N ARG A 178 25.20 -9.09 -4.99
CA ARG A 178 25.80 -9.52 -6.26
C ARG A 178 26.57 -8.43 -6.99
N GLN A 179 26.14 -7.16 -6.88
CA GLN A 179 26.89 -6.06 -7.49
C GLN A 179 28.07 -5.63 -6.62
N TRP A 180 27.98 -5.79 -5.28
CA TRP A 180 29.17 -5.70 -4.43
C TRP A 180 30.23 -6.73 -4.81
N LEU A 181 29.84 -7.97 -5.13
CA LEU A 181 30.76 -9.00 -5.63
C LEU A 181 31.37 -8.63 -6.99
N ALA A 182 30.56 -8.26 -7.99
CA ALA A 182 31.06 -7.85 -9.31
C ALA A 182 32.05 -6.67 -9.22
N TYR A 183 31.80 -5.69 -8.35
CA TYR A 183 32.71 -4.57 -8.12
C TYR A 183 34.01 -4.99 -7.40
N LEU A 184 33.92 -5.88 -6.39
CA LEU A 184 35.09 -6.45 -5.72
C LEU A 184 35.95 -7.28 -6.67
N GLU A 185 35.34 -8.07 -7.55
CA GLU A 185 36.02 -8.88 -8.57
C GLU A 185 36.70 -8.00 -9.63
N LEU A 186 36.05 -6.91 -10.06
CA LEU A 186 36.64 -5.91 -10.95
C LEU A 186 37.89 -5.24 -10.34
N GLU A 187 37.84 -4.81 -9.08
CA GLU A 187 38.99 -4.19 -8.42
C GLU A 187 40.10 -5.21 -8.10
N LEU A 188 39.76 -6.48 -7.86
CA LEU A 188 40.74 -7.56 -7.72
C LEU A 188 41.42 -7.91 -9.04
N ALA A 189 40.71 -7.90 -10.17
CA ALA A 189 41.31 -8.06 -11.50
C ALA A 189 42.34 -6.95 -11.79
N HIS A 190 42.09 -5.73 -11.30
CA HIS A 190 43.02 -4.60 -11.38
C HIS A 190 44.00 -4.51 -10.20
N SER A 191 44.06 -5.51 -9.31
CA SER A 191 44.97 -5.60 -8.15
C SER A 191 44.89 -4.44 -7.14
N ASN A 192 43.75 -3.73 -7.06
CA ASN A 192 43.57 -2.55 -6.21
C ASN A 192 43.19 -2.90 -4.75
N PHE A 193 44.06 -3.63 -4.06
CA PHE A 193 43.78 -4.19 -2.73
C PHE A 193 43.26 -3.18 -1.69
N ALA A 194 43.76 -1.93 -1.69
CA ALA A 194 43.28 -0.90 -0.77
C ALA A 194 41.81 -0.48 -1.01
N GLN A 195 41.34 -0.50 -2.27
CA GLN A 195 39.93 -0.24 -2.58
C GLN A 195 39.05 -1.43 -2.20
N VAL A 196 39.55 -2.65 -2.39
CA VAL A 196 38.88 -3.90 -1.98
C VAL A 196 38.58 -3.90 -0.47
N GLU A 197 39.54 -3.49 0.37
CA GLU A 197 39.33 -3.36 1.83
C GLU A 197 38.36 -2.21 2.20
N ALA A 198 38.41 -1.09 1.49
CA ALA A 198 37.46 0.01 1.67
C ALA A 198 36.02 -0.40 1.31
N ILE A 199 35.84 -1.15 0.22
CA ILE A 199 34.55 -1.71 -0.20
C ILE A 199 34.01 -2.69 0.85
N PHE A 200 34.82 -3.66 1.31
CA PHE A 200 34.42 -4.58 2.38
C PHE A 200 33.97 -3.86 3.66
N THR A 201 34.68 -2.80 4.05
CA THR A 201 34.36 -1.98 5.23
C THR A 201 32.98 -1.33 5.12
N ARG A 202 32.56 -0.95 3.91
CA ARG A 202 31.26 -0.33 3.59
C ARG A 202 30.11 -1.34 3.44
N CYS A 203 30.34 -2.50 2.81
CA CYS A 203 29.26 -3.40 2.40
C CYS A 203 28.95 -4.56 3.38
N LEU A 204 29.94 -5.08 4.13
CA LEU A 204 29.78 -6.32 4.90
C LEU A 204 28.75 -6.21 6.04
N ARG A 205 28.72 -5.08 6.75
CA ARG A 205 27.83 -4.88 7.91
C ARG A 205 26.37 -4.58 7.52
N THR A 206 26.15 -4.11 6.30
CA THR A 206 24.83 -3.70 5.77
C THR A 206 24.17 -4.79 4.93
N THR A 207 24.96 -5.56 4.16
CA THR A 207 24.46 -6.54 3.18
C THR A 207 24.41 -7.96 3.75
N PRO A 208 23.23 -8.57 3.97
CA PRO A 208 23.09 -9.93 4.50
C PRO A 208 23.25 -11.01 3.41
N SER A 209 24.30 -10.96 2.59
CA SER A 209 24.56 -11.94 1.51
C SER A 209 25.62 -12.97 1.91
N VAL A 210 25.26 -14.26 1.89
CA VAL A 210 26.21 -15.36 2.18
C VAL A 210 27.35 -15.41 1.16
N GLU A 211 27.07 -15.16 -0.13
CA GLU A 211 28.05 -15.14 -1.21
C GLU A 211 29.17 -14.11 -0.92
N LEU A 212 28.78 -12.91 -0.47
CA LEU A 212 29.70 -11.82 -0.10
C LEU A 212 30.60 -12.18 1.11
N TRP A 213 30.03 -12.85 2.12
CA TRP A 213 30.81 -13.31 3.28
C TRP A 213 31.78 -14.46 2.92
N LYS A 214 31.41 -15.38 2.02
CA LYS A 214 32.33 -16.41 1.48
C LYS A 214 33.49 -15.78 0.71
N PHE A 215 33.20 -14.75 -0.09
CA PHE A 215 34.20 -14.02 -0.85
C PHE A 215 35.18 -13.25 0.06
N TYR A 216 34.68 -12.57 1.10
CA TYR A 216 35.49 -11.95 2.14
C TYR A 216 36.43 -12.96 2.83
N LEU A 217 35.91 -14.10 3.30
CA LEU A 217 36.74 -15.13 3.95
C LEU A 217 37.80 -15.72 3.00
N SER A 218 37.45 -15.89 1.72
CA SER A 218 38.37 -16.32 0.67
C SER A 218 39.48 -15.28 0.41
N TYR A 219 39.14 -13.99 0.41
CA TYR A 219 40.08 -12.89 0.32
C TYR A 219 41.01 -12.84 1.56
N THR A 220 40.47 -12.92 2.78
CA THR A 220 41.29 -12.95 4.01
C THR A 220 42.26 -14.12 4.02
N ARG A 221 41.86 -15.31 3.52
CA ARG A 221 42.71 -16.50 3.35
C ARG A 221 43.79 -16.33 2.26
N ARG A 222 43.56 -15.50 1.24
CA ARG A 222 44.56 -15.14 0.21
C ARG A 222 45.56 -14.09 0.70
N VAL A 223 45.11 -13.09 1.47
CA VAL A 223 45.96 -12.04 2.06
C VAL A 223 46.77 -12.56 3.25
N ASN A 224 46.21 -13.49 4.02
CA ASN A 224 46.87 -14.15 5.16
C ASN A 224 47.07 -15.65 4.85
N PRO A 225 47.92 -16.01 3.87
CA PRO A 225 48.19 -17.40 3.56
C PRO A 225 48.88 -18.07 4.76
N LEU A 226 48.46 -19.28 5.11
CA LEU A 226 49.10 -20.06 6.17
C LEU A 226 50.51 -20.46 5.73
N PRO A 227 51.59 -20.01 6.41
CA PRO A 227 52.96 -20.41 6.06
C PRO A 227 53.10 -21.94 6.14
N PRO A 228 53.96 -22.57 5.30
CA PRO A 228 54.19 -24.01 5.36
C PRO A 228 54.71 -24.43 6.74
N ALA A 229 54.48 -25.69 7.13
CA ALA A 229 54.85 -26.22 8.44
C ALA A 229 56.38 -26.47 8.57
N THR A 230 57.15 -25.39 8.65
CA THR A 230 58.55 -25.42 9.08
C THR A 230 58.62 -25.80 10.54
N GLY A 231 58.83 -27.09 10.83
CA GLY A 231 58.55 -27.72 12.13
C GLY A 231 59.35 -27.27 13.37
N ALA A 232 59.95 -26.08 13.36
CA ALA A 232 60.52 -25.40 14.52
C ALA A 232 59.48 -25.12 15.62
N GLU A 233 59.93 -24.79 16.83
CA GLU A 233 59.09 -24.85 18.02
C GLU A 233 58.24 -23.58 18.27
N GLU A 234 58.55 -22.47 17.60
CA GLU A 234 57.84 -21.19 17.71
C GLU A 234 57.38 -20.62 16.35
N ASP A 235 56.45 -21.31 15.70
CA ASP A 235 55.73 -20.90 14.47
C ASP A 235 54.74 -19.72 14.74
N GLY A 236 55.20 -18.67 15.43
CA GLY A 236 54.43 -17.49 15.82
C GLY A 236 53.64 -16.84 14.67
N PRO A 237 54.25 -16.59 13.48
CA PRO A 237 53.53 -16.05 12.32
C PRO A 237 52.40 -16.97 11.81
N ARG A 238 52.56 -18.29 11.89
CA ARG A 238 51.55 -19.28 11.44
C ARG A 238 50.35 -19.30 12.40
N GLU A 239 50.58 -19.20 13.70
CA GLU A 239 49.51 -19.07 14.69
C GLU A 239 48.87 -17.66 14.68
N GLN A 240 49.62 -16.60 14.38
CA GLN A 240 49.08 -15.26 14.17
C GLN A 240 48.14 -15.21 12.96
N ALA A 241 48.54 -15.79 11.82
CA ALA A 241 47.70 -15.92 10.63
C ALA A 241 46.42 -16.75 10.93
N ARG A 242 46.55 -17.89 11.64
CA ARG A 242 45.38 -18.65 12.12
C ARG A 242 44.45 -17.80 12.97
N ARG A 243 44.97 -17.06 13.96
CA ARG A 243 44.17 -16.22 14.87
C ARG A 243 43.42 -15.10 14.14
N VAL A 244 44.00 -14.53 13.08
CA VAL A 244 43.31 -13.58 12.19
C VAL A 244 42.19 -14.28 11.42
N LEU A 245 42.43 -15.47 10.86
CA LEU A 245 41.42 -16.24 10.13
C LEU A 245 40.28 -16.72 11.03
N GLU A 246 40.57 -17.31 12.18
CA GLU A 246 39.57 -17.72 13.18
C GLU A 246 38.73 -16.52 13.66
N GLY A 247 39.37 -15.36 13.85
CA GLY A 247 38.69 -14.09 14.14
C GLY A 247 37.76 -13.64 13.01
N ALA A 248 38.17 -13.80 11.74
CA ALA A 248 37.34 -13.49 10.57
C ALA A 248 36.13 -14.45 10.43
N TYR A 249 36.31 -15.75 10.69
CA TYR A 249 35.22 -16.72 10.71
C TYR A 249 34.22 -16.42 11.86
N GLU A 250 34.69 -16.20 13.10
CA GLU A 250 33.82 -15.81 14.21
C GLU A 250 33.13 -14.46 13.98
N PHE A 251 33.78 -13.52 13.29
CA PHE A 251 33.15 -12.25 12.87
C PHE A 251 32.04 -12.49 11.85
N ALA A 252 32.28 -13.23 10.78
CA ALA A 252 31.26 -13.57 9.77
C ALA A 252 30.08 -14.34 10.39
N LEU A 253 30.35 -15.33 11.24
CA LEU A 253 29.34 -16.16 11.90
C LEU A 253 28.45 -15.39 12.90
N ARG A 254 28.80 -14.16 13.31
CA ARG A 254 27.92 -13.27 14.08
C ARG A 254 26.84 -12.60 13.22
N PHE A 255 27.09 -12.40 11.93
CA PHE A 255 26.14 -11.74 11.01
C PHE A 255 25.38 -12.74 10.15
N ILE A 256 26.06 -13.73 9.58
CA ILE A 256 25.50 -14.67 8.61
C ILE A 256 25.36 -16.11 9.12
N GLY A 257 25.94 -16.45 10.29
CA GLY A 257 25.98 -17.82 10.80
C GLY A 257 24.60 -18.45 11.14
N ASN A 258 23.54 -17.63 11.20
CA ASN A 258 22.15 -18.05 11.37
C ASN A 258 21.41 -18.34 10.05
N ASP A 259 22.06 -18.17 8.90
CA ASP A 259 21.49 -18.43 7.57
C ASP A 259 21.54 -19.92 7.21
N LYS A 260 20.49 -20.45 6.57
CA LYS A 260 20.45 -21.84 6.10
C LYS A 260 21.57 -22.14 5.09
N ASP A 261 21.93 -21.16 4.28
CA ASP A 261 22.91 -21.31 3.19
C ASP A 261 24.35 -21.01 3.67
N SER A 262 24.53 -20.60 4.95
CA SER A 262 25.84 -20.43 5.60
C SER A 262 26.58 -21.74 5.88
N GLY A 263 25.94 -22.89 5.62
CA GLY A 263 26.46 -24.23 5.96
C GLY A 263 27.89 -24.52 5.50
N SER A 264 28.35 -23.97 4.37
CA SER A 264 29.74 -24.16 3.92
C SER A 264 30.76 -23.39 4.78
N ILE A 265 30.40 -22.19 5.26
CA ILE A 265 31.25 -21.37 6.14
C ILE A 265 31.53 -22.12 7.46
N TRP A 266 30.53 -22.84 7.97
CA TRP A 266 30.69 -23.73 9.12
C TRP A 266 31.65 -24.88 8.85
N THR A 267 31.56 -25.57 7.70
CA THR A 267 32.50 -26.64 7.35
C THR A 267 33.92 -26.13 7.11
N ASP A 268 34.07 -24.94 6.50
CA ASP A 268 35.37 -24.30 6.25
C ASP A 268 36.07 -23.89 7.57
N TYR A 269 35.30 -23.42 8.56
CA TYR A 269 35.80 -23.11 9.89
C TYR A 269 36.15 -24.37 10.70
N ILE A 270 35.31 -25.41 10.61
CA ILE A 270 35.59 -26.74 11.21
C ILE A 270 36.87 -27.35 10.60
N ALA A 271 37.09 -27.21 9.29
CA ALA A 271 38.31 -27.64 8.62
C ALA A 271 39.55 -26.87 9.13
N LEU A 272 39.48 -25.53 9.22
CA LEU A 272 40.56 -24.68 9.74
C LEU A 272 41.00 -25.11 11.17
N ILE A 273 40.05 -25.43 12.04
CA ILE A 273 40.35 -25.89 13.40
C ILE A 273 40.90 -27.33 13.38
N LYS A 274 40.37 -28.23 12.53
CA LYS A 274 40.93 -29.58 12.32
C LYS A 274 42.40 -29.53 11.84
N GLU A 275 42.76 -28.57 10.99
CA GLU A 275 44.11 -28.32 10.46
C GLU A 275 45.10 -27.68 11.48
N ARG A 276 44.63 -27.24 12.65
CA ARG A 276 45.49 -26.66 13.69
C ARG A 276 46.48 -27.70 14.23
N GLU A 277 47.77 -27.51 13.98
CA GLU A 277 48.84 -28.31 14.62
C GLU A 277 48.89 -27.98 16.11
N ALA A 278 48.39 -28.89 16.93
CA ALA A 278 48.57 -28.86 18.37
C ALA A 278 49.66 -29.87 18.73
N ARG A 279 50.76 -29.40 19.32
CA ARG A 279 51.80 -30.24 19.92
C ARG A 279 51.76 -30.03 21.44
N GLY A 280 51.53 -31.11 22.19
CA GLY A 280 51.46 -31.12 23.64
C GLY A 280 50.02 -31.06 24.17
N GLY A 281 49.72 -31.93 25.14
CA GLY A 281 48.36 -32.24 25.60
C GLY A 281 47.48 -31.06 26.01
N TRP A 282 48.04 -29.93 26.44
CA TRP A 282 47.25 -28.72 26.73
C TRP A 282 46.75 -28.02 25.45
N LYS A 283 47.62 -27.85 24.44
CA LYS A 283 47.22 -27.29 23.14
C LYS A 283 46.27 -28.24 22.40
N GLU A 284 46.48 -29.55 22.55
CA GLU A 284 45.60 -30.59 22.01
C GLU A 284 44.23 -30.55 22.68
N GLY A 285 44.18 -30.45 24.01
CA GLY A 285 42.94 -30.26 24.78
C GLY A 285 42.16 -29.01 24.34
N GLN A 286 42.84 -27.85 24.23
CA GLN A 286 42.22 -26.62 23.73
C GLN A 286 41.62 -26.83 22.33
N LYS A 287 42.35 -27.46 21.41
CA LYS A 287 41.85 -27.78 20.06
C LYS A 287 40.59 -28.66 20.11
N MET A 288 40.51 -29.63 21.01
CA MET A 288 39.32 -30.48 21.12
C MET A 288 38.10 -29.71 21.66
N ASP A 289 38.31 -28.86 22.67
CA ASP A 289 37.21 -28.07 23.25
C ASP A 289 36.73 -26.95 22.30
N ASP A 290 37.63 -26.33 21.54
CA ASP A 290 37.25 -25.39 20.47
C ASP A 290 36.49 -26.10 19.33
N LEU A 291 36.93 -27.28 18.89
CA LEU A 291 36.22 -28.02 17.83
C LEU A 291 34.85 -28.49 18.32
N ARG A 292 34.73 -28.97 19.56
CA ARG A 292 33.46 -29.30 20.23
C ARG A 292 32.55 -28.07 20.34
N ARG A 293 33.08 -26.92 20.77
CA ARG A 293 32.36 -25.62 20.87
C ARG A 293 31.74 -25.23 19.52
N VAL A 294 32.50 -25.35 18.43
CA VAL A 294 32.02 -25.02 17.08
C VAL A 294 30.98 -26.03 16.58
N TYR A 295 31.21 -27.35 16.74
CA TYR A 295 30.21 -28.36 16.38
C TYR A 295 28.89 -28.17 17.12
N GLN A 296 28.91 -28.01 18.45
CA GLN A 296 27.70 -27.86 19.26
C GLN A 296 26.89 -26.59 18.91
N ARG A 297 27.57 -25.51 18.49
CA ARG A 297 26.92 -24.30 17.96
C ARG A 297 26.32 -24.55 16.57
N ALA A 298 27.06 -25.18 15.66
CA ALA A 298 26.62 -25.45 14.29
C ALA A 298 25.39 -26.37 14.22
N VAL A 299 25.36 -27.46 14.99
CA VAL A 299 24.21 -28.41 15.02
C VAL A 299 22.95 -27.84 15.67
N SER A 300 23.05 -26.65 16.29
CA SER A 300 21.90 -25.93 16.86
C SER A 300 21.27 -24.94 15.86
N VAL A 301 21.86 -24.76 14.66
CA VAL A 301 21.36 -23.86 13.61
C VAL A 301 20.70 -24.67 12.47
N PRO A 302 19.56 -24.22 11.91
CA PRO A 302 18.96 -24.78 10.69
C PRO A 302 19.82 -24.62 9.42
N LEU A 303 20.93 -25.35 9.30
CA LEU A 303 21.86 -25.30 8.17
C LEU A 303 21.51 -26.33 7.08
N ILE A 304 21.66 -25.99 5.80
CA ILE A 304 21.33 -26.89 4.69
C ILE A 304 22.08 -28.23 4.71
N ASN A 305 23.29 -28.25 5.30
CA ASN A 305 24.16 -29.42 5.48
C ASN A 305 24.20 -29.95 6.94
N ILE A 306 23.21 -29.61 7.78
CA ILE A 306 23.17 -29.99 9.21
C ILE A 306 23.32 -31.51 9.43
N GLU A 307 22.81 -32.35 8.53
CA GLU A 307 22.95 -33.81 8.63
C GLU A 307 24.38 -34.30 8.40
N THR A 308 25.15 -33.61 7.55
CA THR A 308 26.58 -33.89 7.34
C THR A 308 27.37 -33.46 8.56
N ILE A 309 27.13 -32.24 9.06
CA ILE A 309 27.79 -31.71 10.27
C ILE A 309 27.51 -32.60 11.50
N TRP A 310 26.29 -33.14 11.64
CA TRP A 310 25.95 -34.07 12.71
C TRP A 310 26.67 -35.43 12.59
N LYS A 311 26.74 -36.02 11.38
CA LYS A 311 27.51 -37.27 11.14
C LYS A 311 28.99 -37.07 11.44
N ASP A 312 29.54 -35.92 11.06
CA ASP A 312 30.91 -35.51 11.37
C ASP A 312 31.16 -35.39 12.88
N TYR A 313 30.20 -34.82 13.63
CA TYR A 313 30.29 -34.68 15.09
C TYR A 313 30.17 -36.03 15.83
N ASP A 314 29.25 -36.89 15.39
CA ASP A 314 29.09 -38.26 15.89
C ASP A 314 30.37 -39.09 15.66
N ALA A 315 30.95 -39.03 14.46
CA ALA A 315 32.22 -39.67 14.16
C ALA A 315 33.38 -39.11 15.01
N TYR A 316 33.41 -37.79 15.23
CA TYR A 316 34.44 -37.12 16.02
C TYR A 316 34.42 -37.50 17.50
N GLU A 317 33.28 -37.37 18.19
CA GLU A 317 33.20 -37.68 19.63
C GLU A 317 33.41 -39.19 19.88
N ASN A 318 32.88 -40.08 19.03
CA ASN A 318 33.15 -41.52 19.12
C ASN A 318 34.61 -41.88 18.81
N GLY A 319 35.29 -41.07 17.98
CA GLY A 319 36.73 -41.18 17.72
C GLY A 319 37.60 -40.75 18.91
N LEU A 320 37.13 -39.79 19.72
CA LEU A 320 37.79 -39.42 20.98
C LEU A 320 37.54 -40.44 22.09
N ASN A 321 36.29 -40.64 22.50
CA ASN A 321 35.93 -41.56 23.57
C ASN A 321 34.43 -41.92 23.52
N LYS A 322 34.16 -43.16 23.10
CA LYS A 322 32.81 -43.75 22.96
C LYS A 322 31.94 -43.67 24.22
N LEU A 323 32.53 -43.65 25.42
CA LEU A 323 31.77 -43.58 26.68
C LEU A 323 31.22 -42.16 26.92
N THR A 324 32.04 -41.13 26.70
CA THR A 324 31.61 -39.73 26.84
C THR A 324 30.82 -39.24 25.63
N ALA A 325 31.11 -39.76 24.42
CA ALA A 325 30.37 -39.45 23.20
C ALA A 325 28.86 -39.64 23.37
N LYS A 326 28.45 -40.79 23.93
CA LYS A 326 27.04 -41.09 24.19
C LYS A 326 26.35 -40.03 25.07
N LYS A 327 27.07 -39.39 26.00
CA LYS A 327 26.54 -38.30 26.82
C LYS A 327 26.39 -37.01 26.00
N PHE A 328 27.48 -36.52 25.38
CA PHE A 328 27.45 -35.25 24.64
C PHE A 328 26.47 -35.27 23.45
N LEU A 329 26.36 -36.41 22.76
CA LEU A 329 25.41 -36.60 21.67
C LEU A 329 23.95 -36.62 22.19
N ALA A 330 23.68 -37.26 23.33
CA ALA A 330 22.35 -37.23 23.94
C ALA A 330 21.95 -35.83 24.42
N GLU A 331 22.88 -35.05 24.97
CA GLU A 331 22.66 -33.66 25.42
C GLU A 331 22.35 -32.70 24.25
N ARG A 332 22.88 -32.95 23.05
CA ARG A 332 22.69 -32.07 21.87
C ARG A 332 21.69 -32.58 20.83
N SER A 333 21.31 -33.86 20.86
CA SER A 333 20.33 -34.44 19.94
C SER A 333 18.98 -33.69 19.91
N PRO A 334 18.39 -33.21 21.03
CA PRO A 334 17.13 -32.45 20.99
C PRO A 334 17.23 -31.13 20.22
N ALA A 335 18.36 -30.42 20.35
CA ALA A 335 18.63 -29.19 19.62
C ALA A 335 18.80 -29.47 18.12
N TYR A 336 19.59 -30.48 17.77
CA TYR A 336 19.76 -30.93 16.38
C TYR A 336 18.42 -31.35 15.73
N MET A 337 17.59 -32.12 16.42
CA MET A 337 16.29 -32.55 15.91
C MET A 337 15.31 -31.38 15.73
N THR A 338 15.37 -30.36 16.60
CA THR A 338 14.60 -29.13 16.44
C THR A 338 15.14 -28.27 15.28
N ALA A 339 16.45 -28.07 15.17
CA ALA A 339 17.06 -27.34 14.05
C ALA A 339 16.78 -28.01 12.70
N ARG A 340 16.80 -29.35 12.64
CA ARG A 340 16.45 -30.16 11.46
C ARG A 340 14.96 -30.07 11.10
N ARG A 341 14.06 -30.03 12.08
CA ARG A 341 12.62 -29.77 11.87
C ARG A 341 12.41 -28.38 11.29
N VAL A 342 12.93 -27.36 11.97
CA VAL A 342 12.81 -25.95 11.53
C VAL A 342 13.46 -25.72 10.17
N LEU A 343 14.52 -26.44 9.80
CA LEU A 343 15.09 -26.39 8.44
C LEU A 343 14.08 -26.84 7.36
N LYS A 344 13.28 -27.87 7.63
CA LYS A 344 12.24 -28.34 6.71
C LYS A 344 11.14 -27.30 6.55
N ASP A 345 10.69 -26.74 7.68
CA ASP A 345 9.62 -25.73 7.71
C ASP A 345 10.09 -24.42 7.04
N LEU A 346 11.32 -23.99 7.35
CA LEU A 346 12.01 -22.86 6.71
C LEU A 346 12.13 -23.03 5.19
N LYS A 347 12.41 -24.24 4.69
CA LYS A 347 12.43 -24.51 3.25
C LYS A 347 11.05 -24.30 2.61
N ALA A 348 10.00 -24.83 3.22
CA ALA A 348 8.62 -24.62 2.74
C ALA A 348 8.28 -23.11 2.62
N TYR A 349 8.66 -22.30 3.62
CA TYR A 349 8.44 -20.85 3.60
C TYR A 349 9.41 -20.05 2.71
N THR A 350 10.62 -20.53 2.42
CA THR A 350 11.67 -19.71 1.76
C THR A 350 12.12 -20.17 0.37
N ASP A 351 11.76 -21.36 -0.08
CA ASP A 351 12.18 -21.87 -1.39
C ASP A 351 11.28 -21.35 -2.53
N HIS A 352 10.00 -21.06 -2.24
CA HIS A 352 9.07 -20.45 -3.20
C HIS A 352 9.14 -18.91 -3.28
N LEU A 353 9.84 -18.25 -2.35
CA LEU A 353 9.94 -16.78 -2.32
C LEU A 353 10.75 -16.27 -3.51
N ALA A 354 10.13 -15.40 -4.32
CA ALA A 354 10.82 -14.70 -5.39
C ALA A 354 11.94 -13.80 -4.85
N LYS A 355 13.15 -14.04 -5.36
CA LYS A 355 14.42 -13.37 -5.02
C LYS A 355 14.95 -12.68 -6.28
N PRO A 356 14.37 -11.54 -6.68
CA PRO A 356 14.77 -10.85 -7.92
C PRO A 356 16.22 -10.37 -7.84
N LEU A 357 16.87 -10.23 -9.01
CA LEU A 357 18.27 -9.77 -9.08
C LEU A 357 18.45 -8.38 -8.48
N LEU A 358 17.48 -7.49 -8.68
CA LEU A 358 17.37 -6.18 -8.02
C LEU A 358 15.96 -6.00 -7.46
N PRO A 359 15.78 -5.24 -6.38
CA PRO A 359 14.47 -4.77 -5.94
C PRO A 359 13.77 -4.00 -7.06
N ARG A 360 12.50 -4.34 -7.32
CA ARG A 360 11.63 -3.59 -8.24
C ARG A 360 10.72 -2.65 -7.45
N VAL A 361 10.39 -1.50 -8.03
CA VAL A 361 9.37 -0.59 -7.50
C VAL A 361 8.00 -1.24 -7.71
N PRO A 362 7.14 -1.38 -6.67
CA PRO A 362 5.82 -1.99 -6.85
C PRO A 362 4.97 -1.20 -7.84
N VAL A 363 4.20 -1.87 -8.72
CA VAL A 363 3.44 -1.23 -9.82
C VAL A 363 2.54 -0.09 -9.33
N TRP A 364 1.82 -0.29 -8.23
CA TRP A 364 0.93 0.68 -7.59
C TRP A 364 1.66 1.87 -6.90
N THR A 365 2.99 1.92 -6.98
CA THR A 365 3.83 3.05 -6.56
C THR A 365 4.68 3.65 -7.67
N SER A 366 4.70 2.98 -8.83
CA SER A 366 5.37 3.44 -10.05
C SER A 366 4.42 4.20 -10.96
N SER A 367 3.13 3.86 -10.97
CA SER A 367 2.11 4.68 -11.63
C SER A 367 1.69 5.88 -10.77
N ALA A 368 1.31 6.95 -11.46
CA ALA A 368 0.68 8.14 -10.87
C ALA A 368 -0.84 7.96 -10.64
N VAL A 369 -1.47 6.93 -11.23
CA VAL A 369 -2.93 6.73 -11.18
C VAL A 369 -3.32 5.64 -10.19
N PRO A 370 -4.24 5.91 -9.23
CA PRO A 370 -5.02 4.89 -8.56
C PRO A 370 -6.00 4.20 -9.53
N GLY A 371 -5.49 3.29 -10.37
CA GLY A 371 -6.27 2.55 -11.37
C GLY A 371 -5.44 1.96 -12.52
N ASP A 372 -4.27 2.54 -12.81
CA ASP A 372 -3.37 2.13 -13.90
C ASP A 372 -2.57 0.84 -13.58
N ALA A 373 -2.67 0.35 -12.33
CA ALA A 373 -2.36 -1.06 -12.03
C ALA A 373 -3.31 -2.05 -12.77
N GLY A 374 -4.41 -1.56 -13.34
CA GLY A 374 -5.37 -2.32 -14.12
C GLY A 374 -5.00 -2.60 -15.58
N GLU A 375 -3.86 -2.10 -16.11
CA GLU A 375 -3.35 -2.60 -17.40
C GLU A 375 -3.00 -4.10 -17.32
N ASP A 376 -2.49 -4.55 -16.17
CA ASP A 376 -2.13 -5.96 -15.94
C ASP A 376 -2.37 -6.37 -14.48
N GLU A 377 -3.65 -6.56 -14.13
CA GLU A 377 -4.11 -7.10 -12.83
C GLU A 377 -3.35 -8.38 -12.44
N SER A 378 -2.90 -9.18 -13.43
CA SER A 378 -2.09 -10.37 -13.20
C SER A 378 -0.73 -10.05 -12.55
N GLN A 379 -0.13 -8.89 -12.84
CA GLN A 379 1.12 -8.45 -12.22
C GLN A 379 0.86 -7.90 -10.82
N TRP A 380 -0.20 -7.11 -10.62
CA TRP A 380 -0.58 -6.61 -9.30
C TRP A 380 -0.79 -7.76 -8.30
N GLN A 381 -1.53 -8.80 -8.72
CA GLN A 381 -1.76 -10.00 -7.89
C GLN A 381 -0.46 -10.77 -7.60
N ARG A 382 0.44 -10.91 -8.58
CA ARG A 382 1.75 -11.59 -8.39
C ARG A 382 2.64 -10.83 -7.40
N GLU A 383 2.74 -9.50 -7.53
CA GLU A 383 3.52 -8.67 -6.60
C GLU A 383 2.90 -8.65 -5.20
N ARG A 384 1.57 -8.65 -5.08
CA ARG A 384 0.90 -8.79 -3.79
C ARG A 384 1.11 -10.14 -3.12
N GLN A 385 0.95 -11.25 -3.84
CA GLN A 385 1.24 -12.60 -3.33
C GLN A 385 2.71 -12.74 -2.88
N GLN A 386 3.66 -12.12 -3.60
CA GLN A 386 5.06 -12.07 -3.17
C GLN A 386 5.22 -11.33 -1.83
N VAL A 387 4.59 -10.17 -1.65
CA VAL A 387 4.63 -9.43 -0.37
C VAL A 387 4.00 -10.27 0.74
N GLU A 388 2.81 -10.83 0.51
CA GLU A 388 2.08 -11.65 1.48
C GLU A 388 2.94 -12.82 1.99
N ALA A 389 3.52 -13.61 1.08
CA ALA A 389 4.41 -14.72 1.41
C ALA A 389 5.65 -14.29 2.21
N TRP A 390 6.26 -13.14 1.87
CA TRP A 390 7.33 -12.56 2.68
C TRP A 390 6.84 -12.12 4.07
N THR A 391 5.62 -11.60 4.22
CA THR A 391 5.06 -11.31 5.56
C THR A 391 4.74 -12.58 6.35
N GLU A 392 4.30 -13.67 5.71
CA GLU A 392 4.04 -14.95 6.38
C GLU A 392 5.33 -15.56 6.92
N TYR A 393 6.40 -15.58 6.12
CA TYR A 393 7.73 -15.98 6.58
C TYR A 393 8.21 -15.13 7.78
N LEU A 394 7.98 -13.81 7.76
CA LEU A 394 8.36 -12.92 8.88
C LEU A 394 7.51 -13.18 10.13
N LYS A 395 6.19 -13.37 10.01
CA LYS A 395 5.29 -13.75 11.13
C LYS A 395 5.65 -15.12 11.70
N TRP A 396 6.06 -16.07 10.85
CA TRP A 396 6.56 -17.37 11.25
C TRP A 396 7.87 -17.26 12.04
N GLU A 397 8.80 -16.39 11.64
CA GLU A 397 10.03 -16.15 12.40
C GLU A 397 9.77 -15.39 13.72
N GLU A 398 8.81 -14.46 13.76
CA GLU A 398 8.29 -13.85 15.00
C GLU A 398 7.73 -14.90 15.98
N SER A 399 7.20 -16.03 15.49
CA SER A 399 6.63 -17.10 16.34
C SER A 399 7.66 -17.96 17.10
N ASN A 400 8.96 -17.69 16.95
CA ASN A 400 10.08 -18.43 17.53
C ASN A 400 10.04 -19.96 17.27
N PRO A 401 10.14 -20.43 16.01
CA PRO A 401 10.04 -21.86 15.66
C PRO A 401 11.11 -22.76 16.30
N LEU A 402 12.25 -22.16 16.68
CA LEU A 402 13.38 -22.80 17.35
C LEU A 402 13.19 -22.92 18.88
N LEU A 403 12.18 -22.26 19.46
CA LEU A 403 11.97 -22.16 20.91
C LEU A 403 13.21 -21.64 21.66
N LEU A 404 13.85 -20.60 21.11
CA LEU A 404 15.00 -19.95 21.72
C LEU A 404 14.60 -19.26 23.03
N GLU A 405 15.27 -19.65 24.12
CA GLU A 405 15.10 -19.04 25.46
C GLU A 405 15.76 -17.66 25.55
N ASP A 406 16.88 -17.45 24.84
CA ASP A 406 17.57 -16.15 24.81
C ASP A 406 16.89 -15.16 23.85
N HIS A 407 16.26 -14.14 24.43
CA HIS A 407 15.66 -13.03 23.69
C HIS A 407 16.68 -12.26 22.82
N ALA A 408 17.96 -12.17 23.19
CA ALA A 408 18.95 -11.44 22.38
C ALA A 408 19.27 -12.17 21.07
N THR A 409 19.49 -13.49 21.13
CA THR A 409 19.67 -14.36 19.95
C THR A 409 18.41 -14.42 19.09
N LEU A 410 17.23 -14.50 19.70
CA LEU A 410 15.95 -14.44 18.98
C LEU A 410 15.79 -13.09 18.24
N GLN A 411 16.06 -11.97 18.92
CA GLN A 411 16.05 -10.64 18.28
C GLN A 411 17.04 -10.55 17.12
N ALA A 412 18.29 -11.02 17.30
CA ALA A 412 19.29 -11.02 16.23
C ALA A 412 18.85 -11.85 15.01
N ARG A 413 18.17 -12.98 15.24
CA ARG A 413 17.60 -13.84 14.19
C ARG A 413 16.47 -13.15 13.44
N ILE A 414 15.49 -12.59 14.14
CA ILE A 414 14.35 -11.86 13.51
C ILE A 414 14.83 -10.60 12.78
N THR A 415 15.74 -9.81 13.37
CA THR A 415 16.36 -8.66 12.69
C THR A 415 17.15 -9.07 11.44
N SER A 416 17.78 -10.25 11.42
CA SER A 416 18.43 -10.79 10.21
C SER A 416 17.39 -11.18 9.14
N ALA A 417 16.26 -11.77 9.52
CA ALA A 417 15.16 -12.07 8.60
C ALA A 417 14.56 -10.78 7.98
N TYR A 418 14.30 -9.74 8.78
CA TYR A 418 13.88 -8.43 8.27
C TYR A 418 14.91 -7.79 7.34
N ARG A 419 16.21 -7.84 7.67
CA ARG A 419 17.28 -7.32 6.78
C ARG A 419 17.28 -8.00 5.41
N LYS A 420 17.07 -9.32 5.34
CA LYS A 420 16.92 -10.06 4.08
C LYS A 420 15.64 -9.67 3.33
N ALA A 421 14.52 -9.54 4.03
CA ALA A 421 13.27 -9.07 3.41
C ALA A 421 13.44 -7.67 2.80
N THR A 422 14.05 -6.71 3.52
CA THR A 422 14.35 -5.37 2.99
C THR A 422 15.47 -5.32 1.94
N MET A 423 16.24 -6.41 1.77
CA MET A 423 17.22 -6.54 0.68
C MET A 423 16.53 -6.81 -0.66
N TYR A 424 15.50 -7.68 -0.69
CA TYR A 424 14.73 -7.98 -1.90
C TYR A 424 13.57 -7.00 -2.12
N LEU A 425 12.86 -6.63 -1.06
CA LEU A 425 11.68 -5.76 -1.09
C LEU A 425 12.02 -4.32 -0.64
N ARG A 426 13.16 -3.78 -1.09
CA ARG A 426 13.69 -2.46 -0.65
C ARG A 426 12.67 -1.32 -0.78
N PHE A 427 11.89 -1.32 -1.86
CA PHE A 427 10.91 -0.28 -2.19
C PHE A 427 9.50 -0.53 -1.65
N TYR A 428 9.30 -1.52 -0.79
CA TYR A 428 7.98 -1.89 -0.24
C TYR A 428 7.82 -1.35 1.19
N PRO A 429 7.01 -0.29 1.42
CA PRO A 429 6.90 0.37 2.73
C PRO A 429 6.42 -0.54 3.87
N GLU A 430 5.61 -1.55 3.54
CA GLU A 430 4.99 -2.48 4.47
C GLU A 430 6.04 -3.28 5.27
N VAL A 431 7.11 -3.75 4.61
CA VAL A 431 8.20 -4.52 5.25
C VAL A 431 8.99 -3.64 6.23
N TRP A 432 9.26 -2.39 5.86
CA TRP A 432 9.93 -1.41 6.71
C TRP A 432 9.10 -1.04 7.95
N TYR A 433 7.78 -0.89 7.79
CA TYR A 433 6.86 -0.62 8.90
C TYR A 433 6.69 -1.82 9.84
N LEU A 434 6.59 -3.05 9.32
CA LEU A 434 6.54 -4.26 10.15
C LEU A 434 7.82 -4.40 10.99
N ALA A 435 8.99 -4.16 10.38
CA ALA A 435 10.28 -4.19 11.07
C ALA A 435 10.40 -3.10 12.16
N SER A 436 9.94 -1.87 11.91
CA SER A 436 9.96 -0.82 12.94
C SER A 436 8.98 -1.12 14.08
N ARG A 437 7.79 -1.65 13.79
CA ARG A 437 6.83 -2.13 14.80
C ARG A 437 7.44 -3.21 15.69
N TYR A 438 8.17 -4.17 15.11
CA TYR A 438 8.89 -5.20 15.85
C TYR A 438 9.99 -4.59 16.77
N LEU A 439 10.81 -3.67 16.24
CA LEU A 439 11.84 -2.97 17.03
C LEU A 439 11.24 -2.13 18.18
N ILE A 440 10.07 -1.52 17.96
CA ILE A 440 9.31 -0.80 19.01
C ILE A 440 8.82 -1.78 20.08
N SER A 441 8.26 -2.94 19.70
CA SER A 441 7.81 -3.96 20.66
C SER A 441 8.94 -4.56 21.51
N THR A 442 10.17 -4.55 20.99
CA THR A 442 11.39 -4.96 21.69
C THR A 442 12.09 -3.80 22.41
N SER A 443 11.41 -2.64 22.54
CA SER A 443 11.88 -1.41 23.21
C SER A 443 13.12 -0.74 22.60
N ARG A 444 13.56 -1.15 21.40
CA ARG A 444 14.74 -0.63 20.69
C ARG A 444 14.37 0.56 19.78
N GLN A 445 13.77 1.58 20.39
CA GLN A 445 13.17 2.72 19.68
C GLN A 445 14.18 3.56 18.86
N ASP A 446 15.43 3.66 19.29
CA ASP A 446 16.45 4.42 18.56
C ASP A 446 16.92 3.68 17.30
N GLU A 447 17.01 2.35 17.33
CA GLU A 447 17.22 1.53 16.14
C GLU A 447 16.00 1.54 15.23
N ALA A 448 14.78 1.57 15.77
CA ALA A 448 13.57 1.77 14.96
C ALA A 448 13.58 3.14 14.25
N ALA A 449 14.12 4.19 14.88
CA ALA A 449 14.23 5.52 14.29
C ALA A 449 15.29 5.59 13.17
N THR A 450 16.46 4.99 13.34
CA THR A 450 17.46 4.91 12.25
C THR A 450 16.98 4.00 11.12
N TRP A 451 16.29 2.90 11.44
CA TRP A 451 15.66 2.02 10.47
C TRP A 451 14.58 2.76 9.64
N LEU A 452 13.77 3.63 10.26
CA LEU A 452 12.79 4.46 9.55
C LEU A 452 13.41 5.62 8.76
N LYS A 453 14.53 6.22 9.21
CA LYS A 453 15.30 7.16 8.37
C LYS A 453 15.82 6.48 7.10
N ASN A 454 16.45 5.31 7.25
CA ASN A 454 16.85 4.46 6.13
C ASN A 454 15.67 4.02 5.24
N ALA A 455 14.45 3.92 5.80
CA ALA A 455 13.24 3.59 5.05
C ALA A 455 12.70 4.77 4.23
N MET A 456 12.72 5.99 4.78
CA MET A 456 12.35 7.21 4.04
C MET A 456 13.34 7.48 2.90
N GLU A 457 14.63 7.22 3.12
CA GLU A 457 15.58 7.06 2.02
C GLU A 457 15.15 5.88 1.11
N ALA A 458 15.21 6.09 -0.20
CA ALA A 458 14.72 5.18 -1.26
C ALA A 458 13.20 4.86 -1.29
N CYS A 459 12.43 5.02 -0.20
CA CYS A 459 10.95 5.13 -0.25
C CYS A 459 10.48 6.58 -0.03
N THR A 460 11.13 7.52 -0.71
CA THR A 460 11.01 8.97 -0.45
C THR A 460 9.59 9.52 -0.58
N GLY A 461 8.76 8.93 -1.45
CA GLY A 461 7.34 9.29 -1.61
C GLY A 461 6.35 8.51 -0.71
N SER A 462 6.80 7.77 0.31
CA SER A 462 5.93 6.90 1.10
C SER A 462 5.29 7.60 2.31
N PHE A 463 4.02 7.97 2.19
CA PHE A 463 3.21 8.54 3.28
C PHE A 463 3.26 7.69 4.56
N LEU A 464 3.15 6.36 4.45
CA LEU A 464 3.18 5.42 5.59
C LEU A 464 4.45 5.58 6.43
N LEU A 465 5.63 5.63 5.80
CA LEU A 465 6.90 5.67 6.51
C LEU A 465 7.18 7.05 7.11
N HIS A 466 6.77 8.13 6.43
CA HIS A 466 6.91 9.48 6.96
C HIS A 466 5.99 9.69 8.18
N PHE A 467 4.74 9.22 8.11
CA PHE A 467 3.81 9.29 9.26
C PHE A 467 4.28 8.39 10.42
N ALA A 468 4.71 7.16 10.15
CA ALA A 468 5.25 6.26 11.18
C ALA A 468 6.54 6.77 11.84
N TYR A 469 7.41 7.47 11.08
CA TYR A 469 8.57 8.15 11.65
C TYR A 469 8.16 9.29 12.59
N VAL A 470 7.20 10.13 12.18
CA VAL A 470 6.68 11.22 13.02
C VAL A 470 6.00 10.69 14.28
N GLU A 471 5.22 9.61 14.19
CA GLU A 471 4.58 8.98 15.36
C GLU A 471 5.63 8.39 16.34
N LEU A 472 6.69 7.75 15.83
CA LEU A 472 7.82 7.31 16.67
C LEU A 472 8.61 8.49 17.27
N ALA A 473 8.79 9.57 16.52
CA ALA A 473 9.48 10.77 16.99
C ALA A 473 8.66 11.52 18.06
N GLU A 474 7.33 11.56 17.93
CA GLU A 474 6.41 12.07 18.95
C GLU A 474 6.46 11.22 20.22
N ALA A 475 6.45 9.88 20.09
CA ALA A 475 6.62 8.96 21.23
C ALA A 475 7.98 9.12 21.93
N ARG A 476 9.07 9.33 21.17
CA ARG A 476 10.42 9.65 21.67
C ARG A 476 10.59 11.11 22.12
N LYS A 477 9.58 11.96 21.97
CA LYS A 477 9.60 13.43 22.21
C LYS A 477 10.67 14.19 21.41
N ALA A 478 11.15 13.63 20.31
CA ALA A 478 12.20 14.17 19.44
C ALA A 478 11.59 14.92 18.24
N THR A 479 10.90 16.04 18.51
CA THR A 479 10.02 16.70 17.52
C THR A 479 10.73 17.54 16.46
N THR A 480 12.00 17.93 16.67
CA THR A 480 12.77 18.85 15.81
C THR A 480 12.76 18.48 14.33
N ASP A 481 12.99 17.20 14.04
CA ASP A 481 13.15 16.70 12.67
C ASP A 481 11.81 16.65 11.91
N CYS A 482 10.69 16.59 12.62
CA CYS A 482 9.39 16.24 12.06
C CYS A 482 8.84 17.30 11.08
N ALA A 483 9.10 18.59 11.36
CA ALA A 483 8.73 19.68 10.47
C ALA A 483 9.40 19.52 9.08
N GLY A 484 10.70 19.23 9.06
CA GLY A 484 11.45 18.98 7.83
C GLY A 484 11.00 17.73 7.07
N VAL A 485 10.56 16.69 7.78
CA VAL A 485 9.97 15.47 7.17
C VAL A 485 8.64 15.78 6.48
N PHE A 486 7.76 16.58 7.10
CA PHE A 486 6.52 17.01 6.46
C PHE A 486 6.78 17.95 5.27
N ASP A 487 7.59 18.99 5.46
CA ASP A 487 7.89 19.98 4.42
C ASP A 487 8.64 19.35 3.22
N GLY A 488 9.52 18.37 3.47
CA GLY A 488 10.18 17.58 2.41
C GLY A 488 9.23 16.68 1.64
N LEU A 489 8.23 16.07 2.30
CA LEU A 489 7.21 15.25 1.64
C LEU A 489 6.24 16.12 0.81
N ILE A 490 5.83 17.27 1.34
CA ILE A 490 5.00 18.27 0.63
C ILE A 490 5.71 18.70 -0.67
N ASN A 491 6.99 19.07 -0.59
CA ASN A 491 7.76 19.48 -1.76
C ASN A 491 7.85 18.36 -2.82
N GLN A 492 8.08 17.10 -2.41
CA GLN A 492 8.09 15.97 -3.35
C GLN A 492 6.75 15.76 -4.07
N VAL A 493 5.61 15.89 -3.37
CA VAL A 493 4.30 15.73 -4.02
C VAL A 493 3.97 16.94 -4.90
N HIS A 494 4.29 18.16 -4.48
CA HIS A 494 4.21 19.35 -5.34
C HIS A 494 5.00 19.15 -6.65
N THR A 495 6.28 18.74 -6.58
CA THR A 495 7.09 18.49 -7.79
C THR A 495 6.46 17.43 -8.71
N LYS A 496 5.75 16.43 -8.18
CA LYS A 496 5.00 15.47 -9.01
C LYS A 496 3.75 16.10 -9.65
N ILE A 497 3.01 16.93 -8.93
CA ILE A 497 1.87 17.68 -9.47
C ILE A 497 2.35 18.60 -10.60
N ASP A 498 3.38 19.41 -10.33
CA ASP A 498 3.97 20.36 -11.27
C ASP A 498 4.48 19.64 -12.53
N ALA A 499 5.16 18.49 -12.37
CA ALA A 499 5.63 17.68 -13.49
C ALA A 499 4.48 17.07 -14.32
N ARG A 500 3.40 16.60 -13.68
CA ARG A 500 2.24 16.03 -14.41
C ARG A 500 1.42 17.11 -15.10
N GLN A 501 1.27 18.28 -14.47
CA GLN A 501 0.67 19.47 -15.09
C GLN A 501 1.51 19.99 -16.26
N ALA A 502 2.83 20.06 -16.12
CA ALA A 502 3.73 20.43 -17.21
C ALA A 502 3.67 19.44 -18.37
N LYS A 503 3.63 18.13 -18.09
CA LYS A 503 3.41 17.10 -19.12
C LYS A 503 2.07 17.29 -19.84
N LEU A 504 0.96 17.46 -19.11
CA LEU A 504 -0.35 17.72 -19.72
C LEU A 504 -0.34 18.99 -20.59
N GLN A 505 0.32 20.06 -20.14
CA GLN A 505 0.48 21.28 -20.94
C GLN A 505 1.35 21.06 -22.19
N GLN A 506 2.36 20.19 -22.13
CA GLN A 506 3.18 19.81 -23.28
C GLN A 506 2.39 18.94 -24.26
N ASP A 507 1.67 17.92 -23.77
CA ASP A 507 0.83 17.04 -24.59
C ASP A 507 -0.28 17.84 -25.32
N LEU A 508 -0.88 18.82 -24.65
CA LEU A 508 -1.85 19.75 -25.26
C LEU A 508 -1.20 20.68 -26.31
N LYS A 509 -0.01 21.24 -26.03
CA LYS A 509 0.75 22.05 -27.00
C LYS A 509 1.17 21.26 -28.23
N ASN A 510 1.51 19.98 -28.06
CA ASN A 510 1.84 19.09 -29.17
C ASN A 510 0.61 18.85 -30.07
N LEU A 511 -0.58 18.63 -29.49
CA LEU A 511 -1.83 18.57 -30.28
C LEU A 511 -2.14 19.89 -31.00
N ASP A 512 -1.82 21.04 -30.40
CA ASP A 512 -1.98 22.34 -31.06
C ASP A 512 -0.99 22.53 -32.22
N THR A 513 0.29 22.17 -32.08
CA THR A 513 1.24 22.24 -33.20
C THR A 513 0.94 21.21 -34.29
N GLU A 514 0.47 20.01 -33.95
CA GLU A 514 -0.04 19.02 -34.91
C GLU A 514 -1.24 19.58 -35.70
N ALA A 515 -2.19 20.24 -35.03
CA ALA A 515 -3.36 20.83 -35.67
C ALA A 515 -2.99 21.98 -36.62
N GLU A 516 -2.11 22.89 -36.20
CA GLU A 516 -1.64 23.98 -37.07
C GLU A 516 -0.77 23.48 -38.22
N MET A 517 0.07 22.45 -38.02
CA MET A 517 0.77 21.79 -39.13
C MET A 517 -0.20 21.11 -40.11
N ALA A 518 -1.28 20.48 -39.63
CA ALA A 518 -2.29 19.88 -40.49
C ALA A 518 -3.06 20.94 -41.30
N LYS A 519 -3.44 22.06 -40.68
CA LYS A 519 -4.04 23.22 -41.37
C LYS A 519 -3.10 23.81 -42.43
N ALA A 520 -1.82 24.03 -42.09
CA ALA A 520 -0.82 24.54 -43.01
C ALA A 520 -0.59 23.59 -44.20
N GLN A 521 -0.56 22.28 -43.97
CA GLN A 521 -0.49 21.28 -45.05
C GLN A 521 -1.75 21.28 -45.92
N ALA A 522 -2.95 21.45 -45.34
CA ALA A 522 -4.19 21.57 -46.12
C ALA A 522 -4.20 22.84 -46.98
N ALA A 523 -3.84 23.99 -46.43
CA ALA A 523 -3.69 25.25 -47.16
C ALA A 523 -2.64 25.16 -48.27
N SER A 524 -1.51 24.49 -48.02
CA SER A 524 -0.48 24.25 -49.04
C SER A 524 -0.93 23.29 -50.15
N ARG A 525 -1.89 22.38 -49.89
CA ARG A 525 -2.49 21.54 -50.94
C ARG A 525 -3.45 22.37 -51.80
N ARG A 526 -4.37 23.13 -51.18
CA ARG A 526 -5.26 24.08 -51.88
C ARG A 526 -4.46 25.00 -52.84
N ALA A 527 -3.37 25.59 -52.34
CA ALA A 527 -2.49 26.45 -53.13
C ALA A 527 -1.75 25.74 -54.30
N ASN A 528 -1.49 24.43 -54.19
CA ASN A 528 -0.80 23.64 -55.21
C ASN A 528 -1.75 22.94 -56.20
N GLU A 529 -3.03 22.79 -55.84
CA GLU A 529 -4.09 22.27 -56.71
C GLU A 529 -4.67 23.35 -57.65
N GLY A 530 -4.32 24.62 -57.41
CA GLY A 530 -4.57 25.75 -58.33
C GLY A 530 -5.97 26.36 -58.25
N ASP A 531 -6.78 25.95 -57.28
CA ASP A 531 -8.16 26.41 -57.10
C ASP A 531 -8.20 27.78 -56.39
N GLY A 532 -8.00 28.83 -57.18
CA GLY A 532 -8.04 30.21 -56.73
C GLY A 532 -9.45 30.80 -56.74
N ASP A 533 -9.97 31.10 -55.55
CA ASP A 533 -11.21 31.86 -55.31
C ASP A 533 -12.53 31.15 -55.70
N VAL A 534 -12.66 29.88 -55.31
CA VAL A 534 -13.95 29.19 -55.22
C VAL A 534 -14.47 29.22 -53.78
N ASP A 535 -15.77 29.48 -53.62
CA ASP A 535 -16.47 29.59 -52.33
C ASP A 535 -16.35 28.27 -51.53
N VAL A 536 -15.68 28.30 -50.37
CA VAL A 536 -15.28 27.11 -49.58
C VAL A 536 -16.45 26.15 -49.45
N ASP A 537 -16.30 24.94 -50.00
CA ASP A 537 -17.44 24.08 -50.30
C ASP A 537 -18.20 23.69 -49.02
N GLY A 538 -19.52 23.46 -49.13
CA GLY A 538 -20.38 23.19 -47.97
C GLY A 538 -19.93 21.97 -47.17
N GLU A 539 -19.39 20.97 -47.87
CA GLU A 539 -18.75 19.80 -47.25
C GLU A 539 -17.42 20.11 -46.58
N GLU A 540 -16.61 21.04 -47.12
CA GLU A 540 -15.28 21.32 -46.59
C GLU A 540 -15.35 22.04 -45.24
N ARG A 541 -16.26 23.02 -45.11
CA ARG A 541 -16.58 23.64 -43.80
C ARG A 541 -17.05 22.60 -42.78
N GLU A 542 -17.73 21.53 -43.23
CA GLU A 542 -18.14 20.43 -42.36
C GLU A 542 -16.97 19.50 -41.97
N ARG A 543 -16.00 19.29 -42.86
CA ARG A 543 -14.75 18.56 -42.57
C ARG A 543 -13.89 19.34 -41.58
N GLU A 544 -13.76 20.65 -41.74
CA GLU A 544 -13.07 21.53 -40.79
C GLU A 544 -13.73 21.49 -39.41
N ARG A 545 -15.05 21.69 -39.31
CA ARG A 545 -15.80 21.58 -38.05
C ARG A 545 -15.63 20.20 -37.38
N LYS A 546 -15.65 19.11 -38.16
CA LYS A 546 -15.41 17.74 -37.65
C LYS A 546 -13.96 17.55 -37.17
N ALA A 547 -12.98 18.18 -37.80
CA ALA A 547 -11.58 18.14 -37.36
C ALA A 547 -11.38 18.94 -36.07
N GLU A 548 -12.02 20.11 -35.93
CA GLU A 548 -12.01 20.90 -34.69
C GLU A 548 -12.71 20.17 -33.53
N GLU A 549 -13.86 19.54 -33.79
CA GLU A 549 -14.58 18.70 -32.83
C GLU A 549 -13.72 17.49 -32.39
N GLN A 550 -13.02 16.83 -33.32
CA GLN A 550 -12.09 15.75 -33.01
C GLN A 550 -10.86 16.22 -32.22
N LEU A 551 -10.30 17.39 -32.54
CA LEU A 551 -9.21 18.00 -31.78
C LEU A 551 -9.65 18.31 -30.35
N GLN A 552 -10.82 18.92 -30.19
CA GLN A 552 -11.38 19.27 -28.89
C GLN A 552 -11.74 18.00 -28.09
N ALA A 553 -12.24 16.95 -28.74
CA ALA A 553 -12.46 15.64 -28.11
C ALA A 553 -11.15 14.98 -27.65
N ARG A 554 -10.06 15.07 -28.44
CA ARG A 554 -8.71 14.59 -28.04
C ARG A 554 -8.17 15.37 -26.85
N LYS A 555 -8.27 16.71 -26.86
CA LYS A 555 -7.88 17.57 -25.72
C LYS A 555 -8.68 17.21 -24.45
N GLN A 556 -10.00 17.05 -24.58
CA GLN A 556 -10.84 16.60 -23.47
C GLN A 556 -10.50 15.19 -22.98
N ALA A 557 -10.10 14.26 -23.87
CA ALA A 557 -9.68 12.92 -23.47
C ALA A 557 -8.39 12.93 -22.64
N LEU A 558 -7.36 13.67 -23.08
CA LEU A 558 -6.12 13.85 -22.30
C LEU A 558 -6.38 14.52 -20.95
N GLN A 559 -7.24 15.54 -20.90
CA GLN A 559 -7.65 16.18 -19.65
C GLN A 559 -8.43 15.22 -18.74
N ARG A 560 -9.36 14.42 -19.27
CA ARG A 560 -10.11 13.41 -18.48
C ARG A 560 -9.20 12.31 -17.91
N GLN A 561 -8.09 11.99 -18.57
CA GLN A 561 -7.08 11.06 -18.05
C GLN A 561 -6.19 11.71 -16.98
N ALA A 562 -5.64 12.90 -17.24
CA ALA A 562 -4.68 13.54 -16.35
C ALA A 562 -5.31 14.25 -15.12
N ASN A 563 -6.55 14.74 -15.21
CA ASN A 563 -7.22 15.42 -14.10
C ASN A 563 -7.35 14.55 -12.84
N PRO A 564 -7.85 13.28 -12.86
CA PRO A 564 -7.95 12.46 -11.66
C PRO A 564 -6.59 12.15 -11.01
N GLU A 565 -5.50 12.07 -11.79
CA GLU A 565 -4.14 11.96 -11.23
C GLU A 565 -3.75 13.24 -10.49
N ILE A 566 -4.00 14.40 -11.09
CA ILE A 566 -3.66 15.72 -10.54
C ILE A 566 -4.46 15.99 -9.26
N GLU A 567 -5.77 15.68 -9.23
CA GLU A 567 -6.57 15.80 -8.01
C GLU A 567 -6.16 14.77 -6.96
N GLY A 568 -5.89 13.50 -7.32
CA GLY A 568 -5.39 12.51 -6.36
C GLY A 568 -4.05 12.89 -5.71
N LEU A 569 -3.15 13.53 -6.45
CA LEU A 569 -1.90 14.08 -5.91
C LEU A 569 -2.12 15.33 -5.03
N LYS A 570 -3.11 16.17 -5.36
CA LYS A 570 -3.53 17.29 -4.49
C LYS A 570 -4.17 16.79 -3.19
N GLU A 571 -5.02 15.77 -3.24
CA GLU A 571 -5.60 15.13 -2.06
C GLU A 571 -4.53 14.49 -1.18
N ALA A 572 -3.54 13.82 -1.78
CA ALA A 572 -2.37 13.31 -1.07
C ALA A 572 -1.57 14.44 -0.38
N THR A 573 -1.39 15.58 -1.06
CA THR A 573 -0.78 16.80 -0.48
C THR A 573 -1.61 17.34 0.68
N ALA A 574 -2.93 17.39 0.54
CA ALA A 574 -3.86 17.82 1.58
C ALA A 574 -3.80 16.92 2.81
N LEU A 575 -3.75 15.59 2.64
CA LEU A 575 -3.56 14.63 3.73
C LEU A 575 -2.26 14.90 4.51
N VAL A 576 -1.17 15.24 3.83
CA VAL A 576 0.11 15.59 4.50
C VAL A 576 -0.02 16.89 5.28
N TRP A 577 -0.64 17.95 4.73
CA TRP A 577 -0.93 19.18 5.48
C TRP A 577 -1.83 18.93 6.70
N ILE A 578 -2.85 18.09 6.58
CA ILE A 578 -3.76 17.72 7.67
C ILE A 578 -3.01 16.98 8.78
N LYS A 579 -2.15 16.01 8.43
CA LYS A 579 -1.30 15.29 9.39
C LYS A 579 -0.28 16.20 10.06
N TYR A 580 0.29 17.19 9.34
CA TYR A 580 1.19 18.21 9.90
C TYR A 580 0.46 19.14 10.89
N MET A 581 -0.75 19.62 10.55
CA MET A 581 -1.59 20.40 11.47
C MET A 581 -1.95 19.58 12.73
N HIS A 582 -2.34 18.32 12.57
CA HIS A 582 -2.65 17.43 13.70
C HIS A 582 -1.42 17.15 14.58
N PHE A 583 -0.24 16.94 14.00
CA PHE A 583 1.02 16.77 14.73
C PHE A 583 1.33 18.01 15.59
N LEU A 584 1.42 19.21 14.99
CA LEU A 584 1.69 20.43 15.75
C LEU A 584 0.61 20.70 16.80
N ARG A 585 -0.66 20.40 16.51
CA ARG A 585 -1.75 20.53 17.49
C ARG A 585 -1.63 19.53 18.65
N ARG A 586 -0.91 18.40 18.51
CA ARG A 586 -0.59 17.48 19.62
C ARG A 586 0.64 17.92 20.41
N THR A 587 1.68 18.42 19.75
CA THR A 587 2.99 18.71 20.37
C THR A 587 3.12 20.14 20.90
N GLU A 588 2.66 21.14 20.14
CA GLU A 588 2.87 22.57 20.42
C GLU A 588 1.55 23.36 20.57
N GLY A 589 0.42 22.73 20.22
CA GLY A 589 -0.94 23.26 20.40
C GLY A 589 -1.49 24.03 19.20
N ILE A 590 -2.60 24.75 19.42
CA ILE A 590 -3.42 25.30 18.33
C ILE A 590 -2.77 26.48 17.60
N ARG A 591 -1.85 27.25 18.24
CA ARG A 591 -1.23 28.43 17.62
C ARG A 591 -0.30 28.06 16.45
N PRO A 592 0.67 27.13 16.58
CA PRO A 592 1.47 26.68 15.43
C PRO A 592 0.63 25.96 14.36
N ALA A 593 -0.40 25.21 14.75
CA ALA A 593 -1.32 24.57 13.80
C ALA A 593 -2.06 25.60 12.91
N ARG A 594 -2.53 26.72 13.47
CA ARG A 594 -3.07 27.87 12.70
C ARG A 594 -2.01 28.52 11.80
N GLY A 595 -0.74 28.50 12.20
CA GLY A 595 0.40 28.91 11.39
C GLY A 595 0.57 28.02 10.15
N VAL A 596 0.54 26.69 10.32
CA VAL A 596 0.58 25.73 9.21
C VAL A 596 -0.66 25.83 8.32
N PHE A 597 -1.86 26.00 8.87
CA PHE A 597 -3.06 26.28 8.07
C PHE A 597 -2.89 27.54 7.20
N SER A 598 -2.24 28.57 7.74
CA SER A 598 -1.94 29.82 7.03
C SER A 598 -0.84 29.67 5.96
N ARG A 599 0.03 28.65 6.06
CA ARG A 599 0.94 28.22 4.99
C ARG A 599 0.20 27.42 3.93
N ALA A 600 -0.56 26.40 4.33
CA ALA A 600 -1.31 25.51 3.44
C ALA A 600 -2.29 26.28 2.54
N ARG A 601 -3.00 27.28 3.09
CA ARG A 601 -3.87 28.23 2.36
C ARG A 601 -3.17 29.07 1.29
N LYS A 602 -1.84 29.16 1.30
CA LYS A 602 -1.02 29.87 0.32
C LYS A 602 -0.28 28.94 -0.64
N SER A 603 -0.45 27.62 -0.49
CA SER A 603 0.10 26.65 -1.44
C SER A 603 -0.67 26.72 -2.77
N PRO A 604 -0.02 26.63 -3.95
CA PRO A 604 -0.71 26.57 -5.24
C PRO A 604 -1.71 25.40 -5.32
N HIS A 605 -1.38 24.28 -4.69
CA HIS A 605 -2.13 23.01 -4.76
C HIS A 605 -3.03 22.80 -3.53
N CYS A 606 -3.66 23.86 -3.04
CA CYS A 606 -4.55 23.83 -1.88
C CYS A 606 -5.93 23.24 -2.22
N THR A 607 -6.49 22.41 -1.34
CA THR A 607 -7.83 21.80 -1.50
C THR A 607 -8.75 22.09 -0.30
N TRP A 608 -10.05 21.81 -0.46
CA TRP A 608 -11.05 22.10 0.56
C TRP A 608 -10.96 21.21 1.81
N GLN A 609 -10.45 19.97 1.70
CA GLN A 609 -10.27 19.05 2.85
C GLN A 609 -9.38 19.67 3.94
N ILE A 610 -8.43 20.54 3.55
CA ILE A 610 -7.56 21.27 4.47
C ILE A 610 -8.37 22.27 5.33
N PHE A 611 -9.41 22.89 4.75
CA PHE A 611 -10.29 23.82 5.45
C PHE A 611 -11.28 23.08 6.34
N GLU A 612 -11.86 21.97 5.87
CA GLU A 612 -12.72 21.09 6.67
C GLU A 612 -11.97 20.60 7.92
N ALA A 613 -10.80 20.00 7.76
CA ALA A 613 -9.98 19.53 8.88
C ALA A 613 -9.58 20.65 9.85
N SER A 614 -9.29 21.86 9.32
CA SER A 614 -9.00 23.04 10.15
C SER A 614 -10.23 23.49 10.96
N ALA A 615 -11.42 23.56 10.34
CA ALA A 615 -12.66 23.93 11.00
C ALA A 615 -13.09 22.89 12.05
N LEU A 616 -13.00 21.59 11.74
CA LEU A 616 -13.30 20.50 12.67
C LEU A 616 -12.27 20.44 13.82
N MET A 617 -10.99 20.74 13.56
CA MET A 617 -9.97 20.87 14.60
C MET A 617 -10.30 22.01 15.57
N GLU A 618 -10.76 23.17 15.08
CA GLU A 618 -11.24 24.25 15.96
C GLU A 618 -12.50 23.82 16.74
N TYR A 619 -13.53 23.32 16.05
CA TYR A 619 -14.78 22.91 16.68
C TYR A 619 -14.59 21.85 17.79
N HIS A 620 -13.80 20.80 17.54
CA HIS A 620 -13.59 19.74 18.53
C HIS A 620 -12.48 20.04 19.55
N CYS A 621 -11.46 20.84 19.23
CA CYS A 621 -10.31 21.07 20.11
C CYS A 621 -10.33 22.41 20.84
N SER A 622 -10.70 23.51 20.16
CA SER A 622 -10.83 24.84 20.78
C SER A 622 -12.27 25.14 21.25
N LYS A 623 -13.25 24.35 20.77
CA LYS A 623 -14.69 24.46 21.10
C LYS A 623 -15.32 25.77 20.63
N ASP A 624 -14.78 26.34 19.55
CA ASP A 624 -15.26 27.58 18.93
C ASP A 624 -16.01 27.30 17.60
N PRO A 625 -17.35 27.11 17.62
CA PRO A 625 -18.13 26.91 16.41
C PRO A 625 -18.18 28.17 15.52
N VAL A 626 -17.94 29.36 16.08
CA VAL A 626 -17.95 30.63 15.33
C VAL A 626 -16.69 30.75 14.47
N VAL A 627 -15.53 30.33 14.99
CA VAL A 627 -14.30 30.21 14.19
C VAL A 627 -14.42 29.09 13.15
N ALA A 628 -14.97 27.92 13.51
CA ALA A 628 -15.19 26.83 12.55
C ALA A 628 -16.08 27.27 11.36
N THR A 629 -17.23 27.90 11.63
CA THR A 629 -18.13 28.44 10.60
C THR A 629 -17.45 29.51 9.74
N LYS A 630 -16.62 30.39 10.34
CA LYS A 630 -15.82 31.37 9.59
C LYS A 630 -14.78 30.73 8.67
N VAL A 631 -14.22 29.56 9.04
CA VAL A 631 -13.30 28.80 8.17
C VAL A 631 -14.05 28.18 6.99
N PHE A 632 -15.27 27.64 7.20
CA PHE A 632 -16.12 27.14 6.11
C PHE A 632 -16.62 28.26 5.16
N GLU A 633 -17.12 29.40 5.67
CA GLU A 633 -17.48 30.55 4.81
C GLU A 633 -16.27 31.13 4.05
N LEU A 634 -15.05 30.98 4.59
CA LEU A 634 -13.82 31.36 3.90
C LEU A 634 -13.44 30.35 2.81
N ALA A 635 -13.71 29.06 3.00
CA ALA A 635 -13.55 28.02 1.99
C ALA A 635 -14.57 28.14 0.85
N LEU A 636 -15.83 28.44 1.18
CA LEU A 636 -16.95 28.58 0.22
C LEU A 636 -16.67 29.65 -0.86
N LYS A 637 -15.89 30.69 -0.54
CA LYS A 637 -15.44 31.72 -1.50
C LYS A 637 -14.47 31.22 -2.57
N THR A 638 -13.87 30.06 -2.38
CA THR A 638 -12.88 29.45 -3.29
C THR A 638 -13.38 28.12 -3.86
N PHE A 639 -14.09 27.32 -3.05
CA PHE A 639 -14.53 25.97 -3.38
C PHE A 639 -16.06 25.82 -3.46
N GLY A 640 -16.83 26.91 -3.51
CA GLY A 640 -18.30 26.85 -3.62
C GLY A 640 -18.84 26.25 -4.93
N ASN A 641 -17.97 25.96 -5.89
CA ASN A 641 -18.28 25.25 -7.14
C ASN A 641 -18.02 23.72 -7.06
N ASP A 642 -17.70 23.21 -5.87
CA ASP A 642 -17.47 21.78 -5.56
C ASP A 642 -18.64 21.24 -4.71
N GLU A 643 -19.35 20.25 -5.24
CA GLU A 643 -20.53 19.65 -4.63
C GLU A 643 -20.20 18.81 -3.38
N ALA A 644 -19.01 18.21 -3.31
CA ALA A 644 -18.58 17.43 -2.15
C ALA A 644 -18.24 18.36 -0.97
N PHE A 645 -17.55 19.47 -1.22
CA PHE A 645 -17.31 20.50 -0.20
C PHE A 645 -18.64 21.04 0.39
N VAL A 646 -19.62 21.35 -0.47
CA VAL A 646 -20.92 21.87 -0.03
C VAL A 646 -21.67 20.85 0.83
N VAL A 647 -21.65 19.57 0.46
CA VAL A 647 -22.21 18.48 1.29
C VAL A 647 -21.52 18.42 2.66
N ARG A 648 -20.19 18.54 2.73
CA ARG A 648 -19.44 18.53 4.01
C ARG A 648 -19.71 19.75 4.89
N TYR A 649 -19.86 20.94 4.31
CA TYR A 649 -20.26 22.12 5.08
C TYR A 649 -21.71 22.01 5.57
N LEU A 650 -22.61 21.44 4.77
CA LEU A 650 -23.99 21.16 5.19
C LEU A 650 -24.06 20.10 6.30
N ASP A 651 -23.24 19.05 6.23
CA ASP A 651 -23.02 18.09 7.33
C ASP A 651 -22.61 18.80 8.62
N PHE A 652 -21.62 19.71 8.54
CA PHE A 652 -21.15 20.46 9.70
C PHE A 652 -22.25 21.35 10.31
N LEU A 653 -22.97 22.14 9.50
CA LEU A 653 -24.05 23.02 9.99
C LEU A 653 -25.19 22.24 10.66
N ILE A 654 -25.55 21.08 10.11
CA ILE A 654 -26.51 20.16 10.73
C ILE A 654 -25.96 19.57 12.03
N SER A 655 -24.66 19.22 12.09
CA SER A 655 -24.04 18.66 13.30
C SER A 655 -23.96 19.63 14.49
N ILE A 656 -23.95 20.95 14.23
CA ILE A 656 -24.02 21.99 15.25
C ILE A 656 -25.45 22.47 15.56
N ASN A 657 -26.47 21.87 14.93
CA ASN A 657 -27.88 22.27 14.99
C ASN A 657 -28.12 23.74 14.58
N ASP A 658 -27.45 24.21 13.52
CA ASP A 658 -27.68 25.53 12.92
C ASP A 658 -28.56 25.41 11.66
N ASP A 659 -29.81 25.02 11.90
CA ASP A 659 -30.82 24.72 10.88
C ASP A 659 -31.17 25.96 10.00
N SER A 660 -30.88 27.15 10.53
CA SER A 660 -31.07 28.43 9.84
C SER A 660 -29.96 28.67 8.81
N ASN A 661 -28.68 28.56 9.22
CA ASN A 661 -27.58 28.70 8.28
C ASN A 661 -27.45 27.50 7.34
N ALA A 662 -27.84 26.28 7.77
CA ALA A 662 -27.90 25.10 6.91
C ALA A 662 -28.88 25.31 5.74
N ARG A 663 -30.10 25.78 6.03
CA ARG A 663 -31.10 26.08 4.99
C ARG A 663 -30.68 27.28 4.12
N ALA A 664 -30.08 28.32 4.71
CA ALA A 664 -29.55 29.46 3.96
C ALA A 664 -28.37 29.08 3.04
N LEU A 665 -27.51 28.14 3.45
CA LEU A 665 -26.46 27.56 2.61
C LEU A 665 -27.07 26.79 1.43
N PHE A 666 -28.04 25.90 1.70
CA PHE A 666 -28.71 25.12 0.65
C PHE A 666 -29.32 26.02 -0.42
N GLU A 667 -30.17 26.99 -0.05
CA GLU A 667 -30.83 27.88 -1.02
C GLU A 667 -29.85 28.81 -1.77
N ARG A 668 -28.76 29.25 -1.11
CA ARG A 668 -27.70 30.08 -1.73
C ARG A 668 -26.92 29.33 -2.81
N VAL A 669 -26.78 28.01 -2.67
CA VAL A 669 -25.85 27.21 -3.48
C VAL A 669 -26.55 26.31 -4.50
N ILE A 670 -27.78 25.85 -4.24
CA ILE A 670 -28.46 24.88 -5.13
C ILE A 670 -28.72 25.43 -6.54
N GLY A 671 -28.77 26.76 -6.70
CA GLY A 671 -28.92 27.43 -8.00
C GLY A 671 -27.62 27.66 -8.79
N THR A 672 -26.43 27.33 -8.26
CA THR A 672 -25.15 27.51 -8.98
C THR A 672 -24.64 26.25 -9.67
N PHE A 673 -25.30 25.10 -9.48
CA PHE A 673 -24.93 23.80 -10.04
C PHE A 673 -25.90 23.37 -11.15
N SER A 674 -25.44 22.55 -12.10
CA SER A 674 -26.34 21.83 -13.01
C SER A 674 -27.15 20.78 -12.23
N PRO A 675 -28.33 20.36 -12.72
CA PRO A 675 -29.16 19.36 -12.03
C PRO A 675 -28.39 18.08 -11.67
N ASP A 676 -27.53 17.58 -12.55
CA ASP A 676 -26.74 16.36 -12.30
C ASP A 676 -25.75 16.53 -11.13
N ARG A 677 -25.04 17.66 -11.09
CA ARG A 677 -24.04 17.96 -10.05
C ARG A 677 -24.67 18.43 -8.73
N ALA A 678 -25.86 19.02 -8.79
CA ALA A 678 -26.63 19.39 -7.60
C ALA A 678 -27.12 18.15 -6.80
N ARG A 679 -27.09 16.95 -7.39
CA ARG A 679 -27.77 15.77 -6.85
C ARG A 679 -27.29 15.34 -5.45
N PRO A 680 -25.99 15.26 -5.12
CA PRO A 680 -25.54 14.91 -3.76
C PRO A 680 -26.03 15.90 -2.69
N ILE A 681 -26.18 17.18 -3.05
CA ILE A 681 -26.68 18.23 -2.16
C ILE A 681 -28.19 18.02 -1.91
N TRP A 682 -28.97 17.72 -2.96
CA TRP A 682 -30.39 17.33 -2.83
C TRP A 682 -30.59 16.06 -1.99
N ASP A 683 -29.81 15.00 -2.24
CA ASP A 683 -29.91 13.75 -1.47
C ASP A 683 -29.49 13.94 -0.01
N ARG A 684 -28.54 14.85 0.29
CA ARG A 684 -28.14 15.15 1.67
C ARG A 684 -29.15 16.02 2.42
N TRP A 685 -29.75 17.01 1.75
CA TRP A 685 -30.73 17.91 2.35
C TRP A 685 -32.10 17.24 2.52
N SER A 686 -32.53 16.42 1.57
CA SER A 686 -33.77 15.63 1.69
C SER A 686 -33.71 14.63 2.85
N LYS A 687 -32.58 13.92 3.05
CA LYS A 687 -32.35 13.10 4.24
C LYS A 687 -32.43 13.87 5.56
N TYR A 688 -32.22 15.19 5.57
CA TYR A 688 -32.40 16.02 6.75
C TYR A 688 -33.88 16.43 6.93
N GLU A 689 -34.50 17.04 5.92
CA GLU A 689 -35.90 17.48 5.98
C GLU A 689 -36.89 16.31 6.17
N TYR A 690 -36.61 15.11 5.65
CA TYR A 690 -37.45 13.91 5.90
C TYR A 690 -37.40 13.41 7.35
N ASN A 691 -36.30 13.64 8.07
CA ASN A 691 -36.12 13.17 9.46
C ASN A 691 -36.50 14.22 10.51
N PHE A 692 -36.32 15.51 10.19
CA PHE A 692 -36.44 16.61 11.17
C PHE A 692 -37.29 17.80 10.68
N GLY A 693 -37.69 17.83 9.41
CA GLY A 693 -38.54 18.88 8.84
C GLY A 693 -40.02 18.67 9.15
N ASP A 694 -40.82 19.72 8.93
CA ASP A 694 -42.29 19.60 9.03
C ASP A 694 -42.91 19.08 7.72
N THR A 695 -44.15 18.60 7.79
CA THR A 695 -44.83 18.03 6.62
C THR A 695 -44.98 19.03 5.46
N VAL A 696 -44.98 20.34 5.76
CA VAL A 696 -45.07 21.41 4.77
C VAL A 696 -43.73 21.64 4.06
N ALA A 697 -42.60 21.60 4.77
CA ALA A 697 -41.26 21.61 4.19
C ALA A 697 -41.03 20.38 3.31
N ILE A 698 -41.39 19.18 3.80
CA ILE A 698 -41.31 17.92 3.04
C ILE A 698 -42.10 18.02 1.72
N GLN A 699 -43.35 18.51 1.75
CA GLN A 699 -44.15 18.69 0.54
C GLN A 699 -43.55 19.72 -0.44
N LYS A 700 -43.05 20.86 0.06
CA LYS A 700 -42.36 21.88 -0.76
C LYS A 700 -41.09 21.33 -1.40
N LEU A 701 -40.34 20.50 -0.66
CA LEU A 701 -39.14 19.85 -1.13
C LEU A 701 -39.46 18.82 -2.22
N GLU A 702 -40.46 17.96 -2.00
CA GLU A 702 -40.91 16.96 -2.98
C GLU A 702 -41.39 17.59 -4.29
N SER A 703 -42.11 18.72 -4.24
CA SER A 703 -42.50 19.47 -5.44
C SER A 703 -41.28 20.00 -6.20
N ARG A 704 -40.35 20.68 -5.52
CA ARG A 704 -39.12 21.19 -6.18
C ARG A 704 -38.24 20.08 -6.74
N LEU A 705 -38.17 18.93 -6.05
CA LEU A 705 -37.40 17.77 -6.50
C LEU A 705 -38.09 17.07 -7.69
N ALA A 706 -39.42 17.13 -7.78
CA ALA A 706 -40.18 16.72 -8.97
C ALA A 706 -40.00 17.67 -10.17
N GLU A 707 -39.93 18.97 -9.93
CA GLU A 707 -39.64 20.00 -10.95
C GLU A 707 -38.19 19.89 -11.47
N THR A 708 -37.23 19.60 -10.57
CA THR A 708 -35.79 19.52 -10.90
C THR A 708 -35.41 18.18 -11.54
N TYR A 709 -36.08 17.09 -11.19
CA TYR A 709 -35.82 15.75 -11.74
C TYR A 709 -37.12 15.05 -12.22
N PRO A 710 -37.70 15.45 -13.37
CA PRO A 710 -38.97 14.88 -13.84
C PRO A 710 -38.94 13.36 -14.06
N ASP A 711 -37.79 12.80 -14.45
CA ASP A 711 -37.63 11.37 -14.77
C ASP A 711 -37.61 10.43 -13.55
N GLU A 712 -37.54 10.98 -12.32
CA GLU A 712 -37.55 10.15 -11.11
C GLU A 712 -38.97 9.71 -10.71
N PRO A 713 -39.25 8.40 -10.64
CA PRO A 713 -40.56 7.91 -10.21
C PRO A 713 -40.78 8.21 -8.73
N ALA A 714 -41.93 8.79 -8.40
CA ALA A 714 -42.29 9.22 -7.04
C ALA A 714 -42.15 8.11 -5.97
N ILE A 715 -42.24 6.83 -6.37
CA ILE A 715 -42.06 5.68 -5.47
C ILE A 715 -40.63 5.59 -4.88
N LYS A 716 -39.59 6.05 -5.60
CA LYS A 716 -38.23 6.16 -5.06
C LYS A 716 -38.14 7.24 -3.98
N ARG A 717 -38.79 8.40 -4.20
CA ARG A 717 -38.85 9.49 -3.22
C ARG A 717 -39.62 9.06 -1.96
N PHE A 718 -40.72 8.32 -2.13
CA PHE A 718 -41.45 7.71 -1.01
C PHE A 718 -40.58 6.73 -0.21
N ALA A 719 -39.81 5.86 -0.88
CA ALA A 719 -38.87 4.96 -0.21
C ALA A 719 -37.79 5.75 0.56
N ALA A 720 -37.17 6.75 -0.05
CA ALA A 720 -36.18 7.62 0.58
C ALA A 720 -36.72 8.44 1.78
N ARG A 721 -38.03 8.76 1.80
CA ARG A 721 -38.71 9.39 2.93
C ARG A 721 -39.09 8.40 4.04
N SER A 722 -39.21 7.11 3.72
CA SER A 722 -39.61 6.06 4.68
C SER A 722 -38.45 5.19 5.17
N SER A 723 -37.23 5.43 4.69
CA SER A 723 -36.01 4.86 5.24
C SER A 723 -35.45 5.70 6.40
N TYR A 724 -34.85 5.02 7.38
CA TYR A 724 -34.20 5.66 8.52
C TYR A 724 -32.81 5.06 8.74
N MET A 725 -31.75 5.83 8.49
CA MET A 725 -30.36 5.35 8.51
C MET A 725 -30.16 4.13 7.59
N ASP A 726 -29.91 2.94 8.15
CA ASP A 726 -29.77 1.66 7.44
C ASP A 726 -31.11 0.88 7.26
N LEU A 727 -32.19 1.37 7.87
CA LEU A 727 -33.50 0.72 7.88
C LEU A 727 -34.36 1.17 6.68
N ASP A 728 -34.19 0.52 5.53
CA ASP A 728 -35.12 0.62 4.39
C ASP A 728 -35.92 -0.68 4.20
N LEU A 729 -37.05 -0.81 4.91
CA LEU A 729 -37.96 -1.94 4.72
C LEU A 729 -38.81 -1.83 3.45
N VAL A 730 -39.02 -0.63 2.92
CA VAL A 730 -39.88 -0.39 1.75
C VAL A 730 -39.14 -0.81 0.48
N GLY A 731 -37.89 -0.35 0.30
CA GLY A 731 -37.01 -0.78 -0.78
C GLY A 731 -36.69 -2.27 -0.73
N LEU A 732 -36.34 -2.82 0.44
CA LEU A 732 -35.99 -4.25 0.57
C LEU A 732 -37.17 -5.21 0.39
N ARG A 733 -38.32 -4.94 1.04
CA ARG A 733 -39.41 -5.92 1.13
C ARG A 733 -40.56 -5.66 0.16
N ASP A 734 -40.94 -4.40 -0.03
CA ASP A 734 -42.18 -4.04 -0.74
C ASP A 734 -41.92 -3.64 -2.20
N LEU A 735 -40.72 -3.12 -2.50
CA LEU A 735 -40.29 -2.74 -3.86
C LEU A 735 -39.25 -3.69 -4.47
N GLY A 736 -38.55 -4.50 -3.67
CA GLY A 736 -37.53 -5.44 -4.14
C GLY A 736 -36.28 -4.79 -4.76
N LEU A 737 -35.96 -3.54 -4.40
CA LEU A 737 -34.84 -2.76 -4.95
C LEU A 737 -33.46 -3.31 -4.58
N GLN A 738 -33.37 -4.13 -3.53
CA GLN A 738 -32.17 -4.82 -3.09
C GLN A 738 -32.50 -6.28 -2.76
N ALA A 739 -31.58 -7.19 -3.04
CA ALA A 739 -31.77 -8.61 -2.76
C ALA A 739 -31.74 -8.89 -1.24
N ALA A 740 -32.80 -9.51 -0.72
CA ALA A 740 -32.90 -9.84 0.70
C ALA A 740 -31.82 -10.85 1.13
N VAL A 741 -30.79 -10.38 1.83
CA VAL A 741 -29.71 -11.21 2.37
C VAL A 741 -30.25 -12.07 3.52
N ALA A 742 -30.56 -13.33 3.20
CA ALA A 742 -31.13 -14.28 4.15
C ALA A 742 -30.21 -14.50 5.37
N GLY A 743 -30.68 -14.11 6.55
CA GLY A 743 -29.97 -14.25 7.83
C GLY A 743 -29.28 -12.99 8.35
N ALA A 744 -29.21 -11.90 7.58
CA ALA A 744 -28.59 -10.65 8.05
C ALA A 744 -29.44 -9.95 9.14
N SER A 745 -28.83 -9.68 10.29
CA SER A 745 -29.36 -8.81 11.34
C SER A 745 -29.49 -7.36 10.86
N ALA A 746 -30.25 -6.55 11.59
CA ALA A 746 -30.17 -5.10 11.45
C ALA A 746 -28.75 -4.59 11.82
N ALA A 747 -28.11 -5.20 12.83
CA ALA A 747 -26.73 -4.88 13.17
C ALA A 747 -25.73 -5.17 12.04
N ASP A 748 -25.94 -6.27 11.29
CA ASP A 748 -25.07 -6.60 10.14
C ASP A 748 -25.27 -5.60 9.00
N ARG A 749 -26.52 -5.20 8.72
CA ARG A 749 -26.83 -4.15 7.74
C ARG A 749 -26.24 -2.80 8.14
N ALA A 750 -26.37 -2.38 9.39
CA ALA A 750 -25.74 -1.17 9.90
C ALA A 750 -24.21 -1.21 9.79
N VAL A 751 -23.58 -2.37 10.00
CA VAL A 751 -22.12 -2.55 9.88
C VAL A 751 -21.65 -2.52 8.43
N GLU A 752 -22.39 -3.08 7.47
CA GLU A 752 -22.06 -2.90 6.04
C GLU A 752 -22.33 -1.46 5.57
N ALA A 753 -23.47 -0.86 5.93
CA ALA A 753 -23.79 0.53 5.60
C ALA A 753 -22.77 1.53 6.17
N ALA A 754 -22.20 1.25 7.36
CA ALA A 754 -21.11 2.04 7.93
C ALA A 754 -19.79 1.91 7.13
N LYS A 755 -19.53 0.78 6.46
CA LYS A 755 -18.41 0.64 5.53
C LYS A 755 -18.68 1.37 4.22
N ASP A 756 -19.90 1.30 3.69
CA ASP A 756 -20.29 2.06 2.49
C ASP A 756 -20.16 3.58 2.72
N HIS A 757 -20.55 4.05 3.91
CA HIS A 757 -20.32 5.44 4.33
C HIS A 757 -18.85 5.84 4.46
N ALA A 758 -17.94 4.88 4.72
CA ALA A 758 -16.49 5.10 4.70
C ALA A 758 -15.90 5.00 3.27
N ALA A 759 -16.47 4.15 2.42
CA ALA A 759 -16.08 3.98 1.02
C ALA A 759 -16.53 5.15 0.12
N GLY A 760 -17.63 5.83 0.48
CA GLY A 760 -18.19 6.98 -0.24
C GLY A 760 -17.32 8.24 -0.33
N SER A 761 -16.04 8.16 0.05
CA SER A 761 -15.01 9.17 -0.27
C SER A 761 -14.24 8.86 -1.56
N LEU A 762 -14.53 7.75 -2.25
CA LEU A 762 -13.94 7.36 -3.54
C LEU A 762 -15.05 6.97 -4.50
N ILE A 763 -15.25 7.75 -5.58
CA ILE A 763 -16.41 7.59 -6.48
C ILE A 763 -16.08 6.69 -7.69
N SER A 764 -16.97 5.73 -7.91
CA SER A 764 -17.23 5.03 -9.19
C SER A 764 -16.13 4.15 -9.81
N SER A 765 -16.20 2.86 -9.51
CA SER A 765 -16.13 1.82 -10.57
C SER A 765 -17.19 0.74 -10.33
N THR A 766 -18.21 0.69 -11.18
CA THR A 766 -19.28 -0.32 -11.15
C THR A 766 -19.03 -1.41 -12.18
N THR A 767 -18.02 -2.24 -11.94
CA THR A 767 -17.76 -3.47 -12.70
C THR A 767 -17.83 -4.68 -11.76
N ALA A 768 -18.47 -5.75 -12.22
CA ALA A 768 -18.68 -6.94 -11.41
C ALA A 768 -17.44 -7.86 -11.43
N ASP A 769 -16.94 -8.22 -10.26
CA ASP A 769 -15.99 -9.33 -10.08
C ASP A 769 -16.41 -10.22 -8.89
N GLU A 770 -16.56 -11.52 -9.13
CA GLU A 770 -16.94 -12.50 -8.09
C GLU A 770 -15.69 -13.16 -7.46
N GLY A 771 -15.01 -12.37 -6.63
CA GLY A 771 -13.83 -12.79 -5.85
C GLY A 771 -14.07 -13.95 -4.86
N PRO A 772 -13.01 -14.65 -4.41
CA PRO A 772 -13.04 -16.09 -4.12
C PRO A 772 -13.76 -16.59 -2.84
N ARG A 773 -14.50 -15.74 -2.11
CA ARG A 773 -15.14 -16.14 -0.83
C ARG A 773 -16.28 -17.16 -0.95
N ARG A 774 -16.88 -17.35 -2.13
CA ARG A 774 -17.93 -18.37 -2.34
C ARG A 774 -17.40 -19.81 -2.37
N LYS A 775 -16.13 -20.03 -2.74
CA LYS A 775 -15.54 -21.38 -2.85
C LYS A 775 -15.40 -22.06 -1.49
N THR A 776 -14.82 -21.39 -0.50
CA THR A 776 -14.60 -21.94 0.85
C THR A 776 -15.91 -22.33 1.56
N MET A 777 -17.01 -21.61 1.34
CA MET A 777 -18.31 -21.97 1.91
C MET A 777 -18.94 -23.20 1.24
N GLN A 778 -18.81 -23.34 -0.08
CA GLN A 778 -19.22 -24.57 -0.78
C GLN A 778 -18.33 -25.77 -0.40
N GLU A 779 -17.04 -25.54 -0.20
CA GLU A 779 -16.05 -26.56 0.16
C GLU A 779 -16.23 -27.07 1.60
N MET A 780 -16.46 -26.19 2.58
CA MET A 780 -16.89 -26.61 3.93
C MET A 780 -18.21 -27.39 3.88
N LYS A 781 -19.18 -26.95 3.08
CA LYS A 781 -20.47 -27.62 2.92
C LYS A 781 -20.36 -28.98 2.22
N ARG A 782 -19.30 -29.19 1.43
CA ARG A 782 -18.94 -30.46 0.80
C ARG A 782 -18.24 -31.39 1.79
N LEU A 783 -17.26 -30.90 2.56
CA LEU A 783 -16.58 -31.67 3.61
C LEU A 783 -17.55 -32.13 4.71
N ALA A 784 -18.57 -31.32 5.03
CA ALA A 784 -19.67 -31.69 5.93
C ALA A 784 -20.65 -32.74 5.35
N ALA A 785 -20.63 -32.96 4.03
CA ALA A 785 -21.43 -33.98 3.35
C ALA A 785 -20.63 -35.29 3.12
N GLU A 786 -19.33 -35.19 2.86
CA GLU A 786 -18.42 -36.33 2.63
C GLU A 786 -18.03 -37.06 3.93
N SER A 787 -18.40 -36.53 5.10
CA SER A 787 -18.12 -37.10 6.44
C SER A 787 -19.24 -38.00 7.02
N ASN A 788 -20.26 -38.34 6.23
CA ASN A 788 -21.43 -39.14 6.67
C ASN A 788 -21.65 -40.44 5.86
N ALA A 789 -20.57 -41.17 5.55
CA ALA A 789 -20.64 -42.51 4.97
C ALA A 789 -19.53 -43.42 5.51
N GLU A 790 -19.94 -44.42 6.30
CA GLU A 790 -19.32 -45.74 6.59
C GLU A 790 -17.78 -45.79 6.82
N ASP A 791 -17.29 -46.31 7.96
CA ASP A 791 -17.21 -47.78 8.14
C ASP A 791 -17.36 -48.26 9.62
N THR A 792 -17.42 -49.59 9.84
CA THR A 792 -18.04 -50.21 11.04
C THR A 792 -17.16 -51.20 11.81
N CYS A 793 -17.00 -51.02 13.14
CA CYS A 793 -16.81 -52.11 14.13
C CYS A 793 -16.95 -51.59 15.59
N GLY A 794 -17.37 -52.43 16.58
CA GLY A 794 -17.30 -52.04 18.01
C GLY A 794 -18.32 -52.61 19.03
N ASN A 795 -19.01 -53.72 18.75
CA ASN A 795 -20.09 -54.30 19.55
C ASN A 795 -19.89 -54.41 21.10
N TRP A 796 -20.86 -53.88 21.87
CA TRP A 796 -21.37 -54.40 23.17
C TRP A 796 -22.88 -54.08 23.30
N ALA A 797 -23.64 -54.79 24.15
CA ALA A 797 -25.03 -55.15 23.80
C ALA A 797 -26.14 -55.04 24.88
N ARG A 798 -27.38 -54.86 24.38
CA ARG A 798 -28.73 -55.16 24.97
C ARG A 798 -29.23 -54.30 26.16
N PRO A 799 -30.55 -54.35 26.46
CA PRO A 799 -31.76 -54.44 25.61
C PRO A 799 -32.71 -53.22 25.83
N GLY A 800 -33.69 -52.81 25.01
CA GLY A 800 -34.55 -53.51 24.04
C GLY A 800 -36.00 -53.57 24.58
N GLY A 801 -37.08 -53.21 23.87
CA GLY A 801 -37.26 -52.49 22.59
C GLY A 801 -38.44 -51.48 22.75
N ALA A 802 -39.45 -51.29 21.89
CA ALA A 802 -39.81 -51.70 20.50
C ALA A 802 -41.07 -50.83 20.10
N ALA A 803 -41.75 -50.85 18.94
CA ALA A 803 -41.71 -51.60 17.67
C ALA A 803 -42.53 -50.85 16.56
N ILE A 804 -42.56 -51.39 15.32
CA ILE A 804 -43.57 -51.20 14.25
C ILE A 804 -43.58 -49.86 13.45
N ALA A 805 -43.75 -50.01 12.12
CA ALA A 805 -44.01 -49.00 11.07
C ALA A 805 -45.11 -49.60 10.12
N PRO A 806 -45.38 -49.19 8.85
CA PRO A 806 -44.95 -48.06 7.99
C PRO A 806 -46.23 -47.39 7.36
N PRO A 807 -46.46 -47.12 6.04
CA PRO A 807 -45.60 -46.78 4.87
C PRO A 807 -46.13 -45.66 3.91
N THR A 808 -45.34 -45.32 2.87
CA THR A 808 -45.76 -44.79 1.52
C THR A 808 -46.38 -43.36 1.43
N LYS A 809 -46.40 -42.66 0.28
CA LYS A 809 -45.85 -42.89 -1.09
C LYS A 809 -45.47 -41.56 -1.76
N ARG A 810 -44.66 -41.63 -2.83
CA ARG A 810 -44.33 -40.50 -3.74
C ARG A 810 -45.55 -40.05 -4.55
N PHE A 811 -45.59 -38.78 -4.96
CA PHE A 811 -45.76 -38.41 -6.38
C PHE A 811 -45.12 -37.05 -6.67
N LYS A 812 -45.08 -36.65 -7.94
CA LYS A 812 -44.28 -35.56 -8.51
C LYS A 812 -45.05 -34.93 -9.68
N ARG A 813 -44.78 -33.65 -9.94
CA ARG A 813 -44.71 -32.99 -11.27
C ARG A 813 -45.66 -31.79 -11.49
N ASP A 814 -45.00 -30.66 -11.77
CA ASP A 814 -45.31 -29.53 -12.65
C ASP A 814 -46.64 -29.54 -13.44
N SER A 815 -47.39 -28.41 -13.45
CA SER A 815 -47.49 -27.52 -14.64
C SER A 815 -48.49 -26.34 -14.50
N ALA A 816 -48.08 -25.17 -15.01
CA ALA A 816 -48.83 -24.07 -15.63
C ALA A 816 -50.23 -23.63 -15.09
N SER A 817 -50.29 -22.40 -14.57
CA SER A 817 -51.51 -21.58 -14.46
C SER A 817 -51.61 -20.57 -15.61
N PRO A 818 -52.79 -20.33 -16.22
CA PRO A 818 -53.05 -19.19 -17.09
C PRO A 818 -53.85 -18.06 -16.39
N ALA A 819 -53.41 -16.82 -16.61
CA ALA A 819 -54.11 -15.52 -16.51
C ALA A 819 -55.26 -15.29 -15.48
N PRO A 820 -55.12 -14.35 -14.52
CA PRO A 820 -56.24 -13.79 -13.76
C PRO A 820 -56.96 -12.67 -14.51
N GLY A 821 -58.22 -12.39 -14.15
CA GLY A 821 -58.99 -11.25 -14.66
C GLY A 821 -59.88 -10.63 -13.57
N ALA A 822 -60.05 -9.29 -13.63
CA ALA A 822 -60.80 -8.44 -12.69
C ALA A 822 -60.36 -8.51 -11.20
N GLY A 823 -59.71 -7.45 -10.72
CA GLY A 823 -59.35 -7.26 -9.31
C GLY A 823 -60.30 -6.33 -8.55
N GLY A 824 -60.08 -6.15 -7.24
CA GLY A 824 -60.81 -5.14 -6.46
C GLY A 824 -60.58 -5.19 -4.94
N PHE A 825 -59.62 -4.40 -4.46
CA PHE A 825 -59.47 -3.87 -3.09
C PHE A 825 -59.35 -4.86 -1.89
N GLY A 826 -58.43 -4.56 -0.97
CA GLY A 826 -58.33 -5.24 0.34
C GLY A 826 -56.93 -5.17 0.95
N GLN A 827 -56.77 -4.45 2.05
CA GLN A 827 -55.49 -4.27 2.76
C GLN A 827 -55.34 -5.25 3.94
N GLN A 828 -54.08 -5.51 4.33
CA GLN A 828 -53.62 -5.88 5.69
C GLN A 828 -54.10 -7.24 6.26
N VAL A 829 -53.20 -8.16 6.63
CA VAL A 829 -52.22 -8.13 7.74
C VAL A 829 -52.88 -8.30 9.12
N GLN A 830 -52.78 -9.51 9.65
CA GLN A 830 -52.59 -9.81 11.07
C GLN A 830 -51.20 -10.47 11.16
N ALA A 831 -50.19 -9.96 11.88
CA ALA A 831 -50.18 -9.33 13.20
C ALA A 831 -50.70 -10.29 14.28
N GLY A 832 -49.79 -11.03 14.90
CA GLY A 832 -50.12 -11.99 15.95
C GLY A 832 -50.59 -11.27 17.22
N GLY A 833 -51.70 -11.73 17.80
CA GLY A 833 -52.27 -11.15 19.00
C GLY A 833 -53.16 -12.15 19.74
N VAL A 834 -52.80 -12.41 21.01
CA VAL A 834 -53.62 -12.94 22.11
C VAL A 834 -54.85 -13.75 21.70
N ARG A 835 -54.64 -15.05 21.42
CA ARG A 835 -55.69 -16.07 21.45
C ARG A 835 -55.23 -17.22 22.34
N ASP A 836 -55.98 -17.41 23.43
CA ASP A 836 -56.20 -18.66 24.20
C ASP A 836 -56.93 -18.34 25.53
N ALA A 837 -56.84 -17.11 26.04
CA ALA A 837 -57.52 -16.67 27.28
C ALA A 837 -59.06 -16.60 27.20
N TYR A 838 -59.66 -16.59 25.99
CA TYR A 838 -61.11 -16.43 25.83
C TYR A 838 -61.90 -17.74 25.94
N GLN A 839 -61.25 -18.91 26.03
CA GLN A 839 -61.92 -20.21 26.08
C GLN A 839 -62.17 -20.76 27.50
N GLU A 840 -61.73 -20.06 28.54
CA GLU A 840 -61.98 -20.44 29.95
C GLU A 840 -63.19 -19.72 30.58
N PHE A 841 -63.71 -18.66 29.95
CA PHE A 841 -64.85 -17.91 30.48
C PHE A 841 -66.20 -18.57 30.10
N PRO A 842 -67.18 -18.64 31.03
CA PRO A 842 -68.51 -19.12 30.72
C PRO A 842 -69.18 -18.31 29.60
N GLU A 843 -69.93 -18.96 28.73
CA GLU A 843 -70.57 -18.37 27.53
C GLU A 843 -71.38 -17.09 27.84
N ALA A 844 -72.09 -17.05 28.97
CA ALA A 844 -72.84 -15.88 29.43
C ALA A 844 -71.95 -14.65 29.73
N VAL A 845 -70.69 -14.85 30.15
CA VAL A 845 -69.72 -13.77 30.37
C VAL A 845 -69.19 -13.26 29.02
N LEU A 846 -68.95 -14.14 28.06
CA LEU A 846 -68.52 -13.76 26.71
C LEU A 846 -69.61 -12.93 26.01
N VAL A 847 -70.88 -13.36 26.07
CA VAL A 847 -72.02 -12.59 25.55
C VAL A 847 -72.17 -11.23 26.25
N PHE A 848 -71.92 -11.16 27.56
CA PHE A 848 -71.91 -9.88 28.27
C PHE A 848 -70.76 -8.96 27.83
N MET A 849 -69.56 -9.51 27.59
CA MET A 849 -68.41 -8.75 27.06
C MET A 849 -68.65 -8.23 25.63
N GLU A 850 -69.35 -8.98 24.77
CA GLU A 850 -69.76 -8.50 23.43
C GLU A 850 -70.79 -7.36 23.48
N MET A 851 -71.55 -7.22 24.59
CA MET A 851 -72.49 -6.11 24.79
C MET A 851 -71.85 -4.84 25.38
N LEU A 852 -70.58 -4.90 25.80
CA LEU A 852 -69.86 -3.73 26.34
C LEU A 852 -69.16 -2.93 25.22
N PRO A 853 -69.08 -1.60 25.34
CA PRO A 853 -68.23 -0.79 24.45
C PRO A 853 -66.77 -1.25 24.50
N SER A 854 -66.07 -1.17 23.36
CA SER A 854 -64.63 -1.45 23.28
C SER A 854 -63.86 -0.62 24.30
N ALA A 855 -62.91 -1.23 25.01
CA ALA A 855 -62.21 -0.64 26.16
C ALA A 855 -61.51 0.70 25.84
N HIS A 856 -61.15 0.95 24.58
CA HIS A 856 -60.59 2.23 24.11
C HIS A 856 -61.59 3.42 24.15
N LEU A 857 -62.87 3.17 24.47
CA LEU A 857 -63.93 4.17 24.60
C LEU A 857 -64.30 4.45 26.07
N PHE A 858 -63.61 3.83 27.05
CA PHE A 858 -63.87 4.03 28.47
C PHE A 858 -63.03 5.17 29.05
N ASP A 859 -63.63 6.37 29.12
CA ASP A 859 -63.03 7.59 29.71
C ASP A 859 -63.33 7.72 31.23
N GLY A 860 -63.41 6.58 31.92
CA GLY A 860 -63.73 6.50 33.35
C GLY A 860 -62.52 6.18 34.23
N PRO A 861 -62.61 6.36 35.56
CA PRO A 861 -61.54 5.96 36.47
C PRO A 861 -61.31 4.44 36.40
N VAL A 862 -60.10 4.03 36.03
CA VAL A 862 -59.72 2.62 35.94
C VAL A 862 -59.50 2.07 37.35
N PHE A 863 -60.49 1.35 37.86
CA PHE A 863 -60.37 0.57 39.09
C PHE A 863 -59.38 -0.59 38.91
N LYS A 864 -58.63 -0.93 39.96
CA LYS A 864 -57.80 -2.13 39.94
C LYS A 864 -58.68 -3.36 40.00
N ALA A 865 -58.35 -4.38 39.20
CA ALA A 865 -59.10 -5.63 39.19
C ALA A 865 -59.05 -6.36 40.55
N ASP A 866 -57.90 -6.33 41.22
CA ASP A 866 -57.70 -6.98 42.53
C ASP A 866 -58.60 -6.39 43.62
N ASP A 867 -58.65 -5.06 43.72
CA ASP A 867 -59.51 -4.34 44.68
C ASP A 867 -60.99 -4.71 44.49
N ILE A 868 -61.45 -4.90 43.24
CA ILE A 868 -62.80 -5.35 42.91
C ILE A 868 -63.00 -6.83 43.26
N LEU A 869 -62.03 -7.69 42.92
CA LEU A 869 -62.11 -9.13 43.20
C LEU A 869 -62.16 -9.43 44.70
N ASP A 870 -61.41 -8.69 45.52
CA ASP A 870 -61.46 -8.83 46.98
C ASP A 870 -62.73 -8.22 47.60
N CYS A 871 -63.30 -7.16 47.01
CA CYS A 871 -64.67 -6.72 47.32
C CYS A 871 -65.71 -7.82 47.01
N ILE A 872 -65.60 -8.51 45.87
CA ILE A 872 -66.51 -9.59 45.48
C ILE A 872 -66.34 -10.83 46.37
N ARG A 873 -65.10 -11.19 46.72
CA ARG A 873 -64.78 -12.31 47.64
C ARG A 873 -65.30 -12.09 49.06
N SER A 874 -65.38 -10.82 49.51
CA SER A 874 -65.90 -10.45 50.83
C SER A 874 -67.41 -10.16 50.84
N ALA A 875 -68.04 -10.02 49.66
CA ALA A 875 -69.48 -9.84 49.53
C ALA A 875 -70.24 -11.17 49.73
N ASN A 876 -71.02 -11.26 50.80
CA ASN A 876 -71.77 -12.47 51.16
C ASN A 876 -73.10 -12.58 50.36
N VAL A 877 -73.02 -13.02 49.11
CA VAL A 877 -74.16 -13.08 48.17
C VAL A 877 -75.13 -14.23 48.51
N PRO A 878 -76.45 -14.00 48.66
CA PRO A 878 -77.42 -15.05 48.92
C PRO A 878 -77.57 -16.04 47.73
N GLN A 879 -77.43 -17.35 47.99
CA GLN A 879 -77.69 -18.37 46.97
C GLN A 879 -79.19 -18.48 46.66
N ALA A 880 -79.56 -18.30 45.39
CA ALA A 880 -80.91 -18.57 44.91
C ALA A 880 -81.19 -20.09 44.81
N GLY A 881 -82.35 -20.52 45.31
CA GLY A 881 -82.71 -21.93 45.40
C GLY A 881 -83.10 -22.59 44.07
N SER A 882 -83.00 -23.91 44.02
CA SER A 882 -83.33 -24.72 42.83
C SER A 882 -84.84 -24.69 42.51
N ALA A 883 -85.18 -24.47 41.23
CA ALA A 883 -86.50 -24.74 40.67
C ALA A 883 -86.36 -25.50 39.34
N ARG A 884 -87.20 -26.51 39.13
CA ARG A 884 -87.23 -27.34 37.91
C ARG A 884 -88.24 -26.81 36.90
N GLY A 885 -87.87 -26.83 35.62
CA GLY A 885 -88.70 -27.55 34.62
C GLY A 885 -89.33 -26.77 33.47
N ALA A 886 -89.00 -27.24 32.27
CA ALA A 886 -89.86 -27.36 31.07
C ALA A 886 -90.29 -26.11 30.28
N GLY A 887 -90.32 -26.28 28.94
CA GLY A 887 -90.87 -25.34 27.96
C GLY A 887 -89.87 -24.27 27.49
N GLY A 888 -89.59 -24.07 26.21
CA GLY A 888 -90.01 -24.80 25.00
C GLY A 888 -90.58 -23.86 23.94
N PHE A 889 -90.02 -23.90 22.72
CA PHE A 889 -90.20 -22.91 21.64
C PHE A 889 -89.68 -21.49 22.00
N GLY A 890 -89.23 -20.66 21.07
CA GLY A 890 -89.01 -20.87 19.63
C GLY A 890 -89.35 -19.62 18.82
N GLY A 891 -88.76 -19.49 17.62
CA GLY A 891 -89.18 -18.49 16.63
C GLY A 891 -88.32 -17.23 16.55
N ALA A 892 -87.84 -16.97 15.33
CA ALA A 892 -87.09 -15.79 14.91
C ALA A 892 -87.83 -14.44 15.10
N GLY A 893 -87.07 -13.35 15.26
CA GLY A 893 -87.59 -11.98 15.21
C GLY A 893 -86.51 -10.93 14.93
N ARG A 894 -86.56 -10.28 13.76
CA ARG A 894 -85.67 -9.14 13.40
C ARG A 894 -86.19 -7.83 14.00
N GLY A 895 -85.28 -6.97 14.47
CA GLY A 895 -85.52 -5.56 14.80
C GLY A 895 -84.42 -5.08 15.74
N ARG A 896 -83.36 -4.36 15.33
CA ARG A 896 -83.23 -3.13 14.52
C ARG A 896 -83.71 -1.90 15.28
N TYR A 897 -82.84 -0.89 15.31
CA TYR A 897 -82.84 0.30 16.16
C TYR A 897 -82.46 -0.01 17.63
N ARG A 898 -81.73 0.88 18.31
CA ARG A 898 -81.34 2.26 17.92
C ARG A 898 -79.88 2.56 18.24
#